data_AF-A0A836WLN4-F1
#
_entry.id   AF-A0A836WLN4-F1
#
_cell.length_a   1.000
_cell.length_b   1.000
_cell.length_c   1.000
_cell.angle_alpha   90.00
_cell.angle_beta   90.00
_cell.angle_gamma   90.00
#
_symmetry.space_group_name_H-M   'P 1'
#
loop_
_entity.id
_entity.type
_entity.pdbx_description
1 polymer ?
#
loop_
_entity_poly.entity_id
_entity_poly.type
_entity_poly.pdbx_seq_one_letter_code
_entity_poly.pdbx_strand_id
1 'polypeptide(L)'
;MCKKNILIILFSLLLLNGYGQNLKQGNTINAEIYADAPYRMKITDAQNNLQPIPIHIYAHDADALESNIELMSIDIYIKNARDTVFTDLITFNNLSQSEFDTLIIHRSVENSNLNIQNFNNSQYQKSNNHTIVFTETYDILDGNEYVEIDHKFWYFTLMIPAEKLINYDSIIDFKVYFNIDWSVDDETYLRVFRYNTDLPSVPNWYRGDTHYHTIFTQNVAETGEAIEATRMAGEYVGLDWQFTSDHSCDFDNYGISINDNWQQLNDMIQQQNAIDTNYVIIRGLEMSVNNNNGKTVHALVYPNPDNLSSFPFIADGNGDYSSTNINVDMMLDSITLHEGLCYAAHPFSEADKLPVFVNGDVWNINDVGFPENGMPHSSNGTVICNNLFTLSDVFSADTNYLFKKSLYGFQVWNLYNTLSSDDNSNFNNPFNAEYDVNLTSLSELSINNSLHFMYRFWQGMDVMKFFFKKGLIEKNNKPWLQNWKTFLLAGSDAHGSFNFSNTNMYYANWGTIENNAIGRLSSLVYLPYGKGQDGAAIIKALQKGHTVISNGPVITMHIKHNNSNDIILPGDDMIINYTDVHDYQISFNTATTYEFGNIAEVNIVLGTETGEYTIPLNIVNGSTSYNLWDFLNNLFFNNIISNNYFYIRVILRTFKDYGQNAILYKKQTESFYSFTNPIWLKIINNTASSSIGIDNNLLSVYYEDNQITIVYASNHIKNISLYNVLGQCIMRCNSNNMVVPLEKLNKEIYIVVITDKYG
;
A
#
# COMPACT_ATOMS: atom_id res chain seq x y z
N MET A 1 -33.26 -13.53 -30.17
CA MET A 1 -32.06 -12.87 -30.75
C MET A 1 -32.14 -12.87 -32.28
N CYS A 2 -31.55 -11.85 -32.94
CA CYS A 2 -31.42 -11.64 -34.40
C CYS A 2 -32.63 -11.07 -35.19
N LYS A 3 -32.96 -9.80 -34.92
CA LYS A 3 -33.29 -8.73 -35.90
C LYS A 3 -33.64 -7.39 -35.22
N LYS A 4 -34.04 -7.42 -33.93
CA LYS A 4 -34.22 -6.23 -33.08
C LYS A 4 -32.90 -5.59 -32.61
N ASN A 5 -31.84 -6.38 -32.42
CA ASN A 5 -30.59 -5.88 -31.80
C ASN A 5 -29.80 -4.89 -32.68
N ILE A 6 -29.91 -4.94 -34.01
CA ILE A 6 -29.16 -4.01 -34.89
C ILE A 6 -29.80 -2.61 -34.88
N LEU A 7 -31.12 -2.51 -34.69
CA LEU A 7 -31.81 -1.23 -34.64
C LEU A 7 -31.59 -0.51 -33.28
N ILE A 8 -31.43 -1.28 -32.20
CA ILE A 8 -31.15 -0.77 -30.85
C ILE A 8 -29.74 -0.19 -30.76
N ILE A 9 -28.73 -0.85 -31.35
CA ILE A 9 -27.33 -0.36 -31.37
C ILE A 9 -27.19 0.96 -32.15
N LEU A 10 -27.97 1.15 -33.22
CA LEU A 10 -27.97 2.40 -33.97
C LEU A 10 -28.73 3.53 -33.25
N PHE A 11 -29.73 3.20 -32.42
CA PHE A 11 -30.47 4.19 -31.62
C PHE A 11 -29.69 4.63 -30.38
N SER A 12 -28.93 3.73 -29.73
CA SER A 12 -28.06 4.09 -28.60
C SER A 12 -26.91 5.01 -29.03
N LEU A 13 -26.31 4.80 -30.21
CA LEU A 13 -25.32 5.72 -30.79
C LEU A 13 -25.88 7.10 -31.18
N LEU A 14 -27.18 7.21 -31.44
CA LEU A 14 -27.85 8.48 -31.77
C LEU A 14 -28.31 9.25 -30.52
N LEU A 15 -28.66 8.55 -29.43
CA LEU A 15 -28.92 9.18 -28.12
C LEU A 15 -27.64 9.74 -27.48
N LEU A 16 -26.49 9.14 -27.78
CA LEU A 16 -25.16 9.62 -27.35
C LEU A 16 -24.76 10.99 -27.92
N ASN A 17 -25.45 11.52 -28.94
CA ASN A 17 -25.21 12.88 -29.47
C ASN A 17 -26.33 13.88 -29.11
N GLY A 18 -27.39 13.44 -28.42
CA GLY A 18 -28.58 14.26 -28.14
C GLY A 18 -28.71 14.77 -26.70
N TYR A 19 -28.02 14.15 -25.73
CA TYR A 19 -28.01 14.57 -24.33
C TYR A 19 -26.74 15.36 -24.01
N GLY A 20 -26.56 16.48 -24.72
CA GLY A 20 -25.55 17.46 -24.39
C GLY A 20 -25.92 18.25 -23.13
N GLN A 21 -25.04 18.19 -22.13
CA GLN A 21 -24.76 19.18 -21.07
C GLN A 21 -25.22 18.94 -19.62
N ASN A 22 -26.01 17.93 -19.26
CA ASN A 22 -26.50 17.82 -17.85
C ASN A 22 -26.45 16.42 -17.19
N LEU A 23 -25.91 15.38 -17.81
CA LEU A 23 -25.66 14.09 -17.13
C LEU A 23 -24.15 13.85 -17.17
N LYS A 24 -23.49 14.02 -16.02
CA LYS A 24 -22.09 13.64 -15.80
C LYS A 24 -22.01 12.19 -15.34
N GLN A 25 -20.79 11.67 -15.17
CA GLN A 25 -20.43 10.26 -15.35
C GLN A 25 -21.17 9.28 -14.42
N GLY A 26 -21.28 8.03 -14.88
CA GLY A 26 -21.81 6.89 -14.14
C GLY A 26 -21.04 5.63 -14.51
N ASN A 27 -20.97 4.67 -13.59
CA ASN A 27 -20.23 3.42 -13.79
C ASN A 27 -21.02 2.42 -14.64
N THR A 28 -22.33 2.40 -14.48
CA THR A 28 -23.22 1.47 -15.18
C THR A 28 -24.26 2.16 -16.03
N ILE A 29 -24.82 1.39 -16.98
CA ILE A 29 -25.92 1.83 -17.85
C ILE A 29 -27.27 1.67 -17.13
N ASN A 30 -27.33 0.76 -16.16
CA ASN A 30 -28.50 0.43 -15.34
C ASN A 30 -28.08 0.42 -13.86
N ALA A 31 -29.05 0.47 -12.95
CA ALA A 31 -28.79 0.37 -11.53
C ALA A 31 -28.16 -0.96 -11.14
N GLU A 32 -27.33 -0.92 -10.11
CA GLU A 32 -26.78 -2.11 -9.47
C GLU A 32 -27.16 -2.11 -7.99
N ILE A 33 -27.35 -3.31 -7.45
CA ILE A 33 -27.47 -3.54 -6.02
C ILE A 33 -26.60 -4.73 -5.65
N TYR A 34 -25.75 -4.55 -4.66
CA TYR A 34 -24.86 -5.61 -4.19
C TYR A 34 -24.63 -5.52 -2.69
N ALA A 35 -23.96 -6.53 -2.17
CA ALA A 35 -23.54 -6.59 -0.78
C ALA A 35 -22.02 -6.73 -0.67
N ASP A 36 -21.45 -6.16 0.38
CA ASP A 36 -20.04 -6.35 0.70
C ASP A 36 -19.83 -6.54 2.21
N ALA A 37 -18.68 -7.12 2.59
CA ALA A 37 -18.28 -7.37 3.97
C ALA A 37 -16.75 -7.40 4.08
N PRO A 38 -16.17 -7.05 5.25
CA PRO A 38 -14.73 -7.14 5.45
C PRO A 38 -14.18 -8.52 5.06
N TYR A 39 -13.17 -8.58 4.18
CA TYR A 39 -12.56 -9.87 3.79
C TYR A 39 -12.00 -10.62 5.00
N ARG A 40 -11.53 -9.88 6.00
CA ARG A 40 -11.06 -10.43 7.27
C ARG A 40 -11.61 -9.65 8.45
N MET A 41 -11.56 -10.30 9.62
CA MET A 41 -11.75 -9.62 10.90
C MET A 41 -11.20 -10.44 12.07
N LYS A 42 -11.08 -9.80 13.23
CA LYS A 42 -10.86 -10.51 14.49
C LYS A 42 -12.17 -11.09 15.01
N ILE A 43 -12.14 -12.32 15.53
CA ILE A 43 -13.31 -13.03 16.06
C ILE A 43 -13.89 -12.30 17.28
N THR A 44 -13.04 -11.74 18.15
CA THR A 44 -13.49 -11.12 19.40
C THR A 44 -13.06 -9.66 19.53
N ASP A 45 -13.87 -8.88 20.26
CA ASP A 45 -13.54 -7.52 20.68
C ASP A 45 -12.41 -7.50 21.73
N ALA A 46 -12.06 -6.30 22.22
CA ALA A 46 -11.03 -6.12 23.24
C ALA A 46 -11.42 -6.73 24.61
N GLN A 47 -12.70 -7.03 24.83
CA GLN A 47 -13.24 -7.67 26.03
C GLN A 47 -13.43 -9.18 25.86
N ASN A 48 -12.97 -9.75 24.74
CA ASN A 48 -13.12 -11.16 24.34
C ASN A 48 -14.58 -11.60 24.06
N ASN A 49 -15.50 -10.68 23.76
CA ASN A 49 -16.82 -11.05 23.26
C ASN A 49 -16.76 -11.30 21.75
N LEU A 50 -17.54 -12.25 21.25
CA LEU A 50 -17.69 -12.50 19.81
C LEU A 50 -18.20 -11.24 19.12
N GLN A 51 -17.52 -10.80 18.06
CA GLN A 51 -17.92 -9.62 17.30
C GLN A 51 -19.05 -9.95 16.32
N PRO A 52 -19.99 -9.02 16.07
CA PRO A 52 -20.93 -9.11 14.97
C PRO A 52 -20.20 -8.98 13.62
N ILE A 53 -20.85 -9.30 12.51
CA ILE A 53 -20.29 -9.14 11.15
C ILE A 53 -21.10 -8.12 10.39
N PRO A 54 -20.51 -7.01 9.92
CA PRO A 54 -21.21 -6.05 9.09
C PRO A 54 -21.35 -6.60 7.67
N ILE A 55 -22.58 -6.58 7.16
CA ILE A 55 -22.88 -6.74 5.73
C ILE A 55 -23.39 -5.39 5.24
N HIS A 56 -22.61 -4.73 4.39
CA HIS A 56 -23.01 -3.49 3.74
C HIS A 56 -23.86 -3.81 2.53
N ILE A 57 -25.00 -3.15 2.41
CA ILE A 57 -25.87 -3.20 1.23
C ILE A 57 -25.80 -1.83 0.58
N TYR A 58 -25.54 -1.83 -0.72
CA TYR A 58 -25.34 -0.62 -1.49
C TYR A 58 -26.02 -0.76 -2.85
N ALA A 59 -26.76 0.27 -3.23
CA ALA A 59 -27.32 0.42 -4.56
C ALA A 59 -26.77 1.71 -5.18
N HIS A 60 -26.40 1.64 -6.46
CA HIS A 60 -25.98 2.82 -7.21
C HIS A 60 -26.57 2.93 -8.61
N ASP A 61 -26.54 4.16 -9.14
CA ASP A 61 -27.02 4.57 -10.46
C ASP A 61 -28.50 4.20 -10.74
N ALA A 62 -29.33 4.18 -9.70
CA ALA A 62 -30.78 3.96 -9.83
C ALA A 62 -31.56 5.18 -10.34
N ASP A 63 -30.88 6.31 -10.56
CA ASP A 63 -31.41 7.53 -11.16
C ASP A 63 -31.32 7.56 -12.70
N ALA A 64 -30.77 6.52 -13.33
CA ALA A 64 -30.77 6.39 -14.78
C ALA A 64 -32.18 6.10 -15.35
N LEU A 65 -32.36 6.31 -16.65
CA LEU A 65 -33.67 6.19 -17.29
C LEU A 65 -34.13 4.73 -17.29
N GLU A 66 -35.31 4.45 -16.71
CA GLU A 66 -35.89 3.09 -16.58
C GLU A 66 -35.00 2.12 -15.78
N SER A 67 -34.27 2.62 -14.78
CA SER A 67 -33.36 1.81 -13.95
C SER A 67 -33.72 1.80 -12.45
N ASN A 68 -34.91 2.21 -12.05
CA ASN A 68 -35.31 2.15 -10.65
C ASN A 68 -35.29 0.71 -10.12
N ILE A 69 -34.94 0.52 -8.85
CA ILE A 69 -34.96 -0.80 -8.20
C ILE A 69 -36.19 -0.88 -7.30
N GLU A 70 -37.10 -1.81 -7.58
CA GLU A 70 -38.27 -2.08 -6.76
C GLU A 70 -37.97 -3.22 -5.78
N LEU A 71 -37.26 -2.92 -4.69
CA LEU A 71 -36.74 -3.94 -3.77
C LEU A 71 -37.81 -4.41 -2.77
N MET A 72 -38.22 -5.67 -2.85
CA MET A 72 -39.21 -6.27 -1.94
C MET A 72 -38.59 -6.74 -0.63
N SER A 73 -37.49 -7.47 -0.72
CA SER A 73 -36.83 -8.06 0.45
C SER A 73 -35.39 -8.45 0.18
N ILE A 74 -34.62 -8.63 1.27
CA ILE A 74 -33.27 -9.19 1.23
C ILE A 74 -33.24 -10.43 2.09
N ASP A 75 -32.62 -11.49 1.56
CA ASP A 75 -32.41 -12.77 2.22
C ASP A 75 -30.92 -13.07 2.36
N ILE A 76 -30.44 -13.11 3.60
CA ILE A 76 -29.04 -13.43 3.93
C ILE A 76 -28.95 -14.84 4.47
N TYR A 77 -28.26 -15.69 3.74
CA TYR A 77 -27.92 -17.04 4.15
C TYR A 77 -26.47 -17.10 4.62
N ILE A 78 -26.20 -17.96 5.60
CA ILE A 78 -24.87 -18.20 6.15
C ILE A 78 -24.55 -19.69 6.13
N LYS A 79 -23.26 -20.03 5.92
CA LYS A 79 -22.73 -21.39 6.09
C LYS A 79 -21.26 -21.37 6.50
N ASN A 80 -20.73 -22.50 6.98
CA ASN A 80 -19.28 -22.65 7.02
C ASN A 80 -18.74 -22.74 5.59
N ALA A 81 -17.58 -22.13 5.33
CA ALA A 81 -17.05 -22.10 3.97
C ALA A 81 -16.77 -23.49 3.37
N ARG A 82 -16.56 -24.50 4.23
CA ARG A 82 -16.37 -25.90 3.83
C ARG A 82 -17.64 -26.62 3.38
N ASP A 83 -18.81 -26.12 3.79
CA ASP A 83 -20.09 -26.73 3.47
C ASP A 83 -20.49 -26.34 2.05
N THR A 84 -21.19 -27.23 1.33
CA THR A 84 -21.48 -27.03 -0.10
C THR A 84 -22.84 -26.42 -0.39
N VAL A 85 -23.69 -26.23 0.64
CA VAL A 85 -25.07 -25.76 0.46
C VAL A 85 -25.38 -24.73 1.54
N PHE A 86 -26.07 -23.65 1.16
CA PHE A 86 -26.67 -22.71 2.10
C PHE A 86 -28.00 -23.26 2.62
N THR A 87 -28.12 -23.45 3.94
CA THR A 87 -29.37 -23.92 4.58
C THR A 87 -29.95 -22.94 5.57
N ASP A 88 -29.12 -22.04 6.11
CA ASP A 88 -29.46 -21.23 7.26
C ASP A 88 -29.77 -19.80 6.83
N LEU A 89 -31.06 -19.51 6.62
CA LEU A 89 -31.55 -18.15 6.45
C LEU A 89 -31.50 -17.40 7.77
N ILE A 90 -30.87 -16.23 7.78
CA ILE A 90 -30.82 -15.36 8.96
C ILE A 90 -32.12 -14.56 9.05
N THR A 91 -32.94 -14.86 10.06
CA THR A 91 -34.14 -14.09 10.41
C THR A 91 -34.08 -13.57 11.85
N PHE A 92 -34.86 -12.52 12.14
CA PHE A 92 -34.80 -11.78 13.41
C PHE A 92 -36.11 -11.82 14.21
N ASN A 93 -36.88 -12.90 14.05
CA ASN A 93 -38.24 -13.03 14.61
C ASN A 93 -38.30 -12.86 16.13
N ASN A 94 -37.23 -13.28 16.81
CA ASN A 94 -37.10 -13.23 18.25
C ASN A 94 -36.81 -11.82 18.80
N LEU A 95 -36.44 -10.85 17.95
CA LEU A 95 -36.17 -9.46 18.35
C LEU A 95 -37.45 -8.63 18.28
N SER A 96 -37.61 -7.64 19.15
CA SER A 96 -38.56 -6.54 18.93
C SER A 96 -38.15 -5.71 17.71
N GLN A 97 -39.06 -4.92 17.14
CA GLN A 97 -38.70 -4.01 16.04
C GLN A 97 -37.59 -3.04 16.47
N SER A 98 -37.67 -2.49 17.69
CA SER A 98 -36.64 -1.58 18.21
C SER A 98 -35.27 -2.25 18.37
N GLU A 99 -35.21 -3.53 18.74
CA GLU A 99 -33.94 -4.27 18.80
C GLU A 99 -33.40 -4.54 17.38
N PHE A 100 -34.28 -4.91 16.44
CA PHE A 100 -33.91 -5.08 15.04
C PHE A 100 -33.39 -3.77 14.42
N ASP A 101 -34.00 -2.62 14.74
CA ASP A 101 -33.54 -1.31 14.28
C ASP A 101 -32.09 -1.03 14.71
N THR A 102 -31.65 -1.53 15.88
CA THR A 102 -30.25 -1.35 16.33
C THR A 102 -29.23 -2.13 15.50
N LEU A 103 -29.66 -3.14 14.75
CA LEU A 103 -28.79 -3.89 13.83
C LEU A 103 -28.56 -3.15 12.52
N ILE A 104 -29.41 -2.19 12.17
CA ILE A 104 -29.35 -1.44 10.92
C ILE A 104 -28.70 -0.09 11.19
N ILE A 105 -27.45 0.05 10.77
CA ILE A 105 -26.62 1.23 10.96
C ILE A 105 -26.19 1.80 9.61
N HIS A 106 -25.49 2.94 9.63
CA HIS A 106 -24.95 3.59 8.41
C HIS A 106 -26.00 3.78 7.33
N ARG A 107 -27.22 4.14 7.75
CA ARG A 107 -28.36 4.35 6.88
C ARG A 107 -28.11 5.60 6.04
N SER A 108 -28.28 5.50 4.73
CA SER A 108 -28.19 6.64 3.84
C SER A 108 -29.16 7.74 4.28
N VAL A 109 -28.65 8.97 4.39
CA VAL A 109 -29.43 10.17 4.75
C VAL A 109 -29.64 11.00 3.50
N GLU A 110 -30.85 11.53 3.33
CA GLU A 110 -31.23 12.37 2.19
C GLU A 110 -30.16 13.41 1.86
N ASN A 111 -29.67 13.38 0.61
CA ASN A 111 -28.69 14.34 0.13
C ASN A 111 -28.94 14.69 -1.33
N SER A 112 -29.61 15.83 -1.57
CA SER A 112 -29.93 16.28 -2.92
C SER A 112 -28.71 16.61 -3.77
N ASN A 113 -27.55 16.92 -3.17
CA ASN A 113 -26.35 17.27 -3.92
C ASN A 113 -25.65 16.02 -4.48
N LEU A 114 -25.52 14.98 -3.65
CA LEU A 114 -24.95 13.70 -4.07
C LEU A 114 -25.98 12.76 -4.70
N ASN A 115 -27.26 13.17 -4.74
CA ASN A 115 -28.39 12.34 -5.15
C ASN A 115 -28.48 11.03 -4.32
N ILE A 116 -28.53 11.18 -2.99
CA ILE A 116 -28.67 10.07 -2.03
C ILE A 116 -30.10 10.02 -1.50
N GLN A 117 -30.76 8.87 -1.66
CA GLN A 117 -32.08 8.59 -1.11
C GLN A 117 -32.01 8.21 0.37
N ASN A 118 -32.94 8.73 1.17
CA ASN A 118 -33.05 8.38 2.59
C ASN A 118 -33.56 6.95 2.81
N PHE A 119 -32.73 6.09 3.40
CA PHE A 119 -33.09 4.72 3.75
C PHE A 119 -34.29 4.63 4.70
N ASN A 120 -34.49 5.59 5.60
CA ASN A 120 -35.59 5.49 6.57
C ASN A 120 -36.98 5.64 5.92
N ASN A 121 -37.05 6.07 4.66
CA ASN A 121 -38.30 6.12 3.91
C ASN A 121 -38.76 4.73 3.46
N SER A 122 -37.86 3.74 3.39
CA SER A 122 -38.12 2.40 2.86
C SER A 122 -39.11 1.52 3.64
N GLN A 123 -39.68 2.03 4.75
CA GLN A 123 -40.62 1.32 5.64
C GLN A 123 -40.20 -0.13 5.94
N TYR A 124 -38.93 -0.32 6.29
CA TYR A 124 -38.36 -1.66 6.46
C TYR A 124 -38.91 -2.36 7.71
N GLN A 125 -39.05 -3.69 7.65
CA GLN A 125 -39.56 -4.51 8.76
C GLN A 125 -38.81 -5.84 8.86
N LYS A 126 -38.80 -6.44 10.07
CA LYS A 126 -38.36 -7.82 10.26
C LYS A 126 -39.39 -8.79 9.65
N SER A 127 -38.94 -9.95 9.18
CA SER A 127 -39.81 -10.98 8.59
C SER A 127 -39.47 -12.38 9.08
N ASN A 128 -40.51 -13.23 9.12
CA ASN A 128 -40.35 -14.65 9.44
C ASN A 128 -39.70 -15.47 8.33
N ASN A 129 -39.82 -14.99 7.10
CA ASN A 129 -39.39 -15.70 5.89
C ASN A 129 -38.29 -14.96 5.14
N HIS A 130 -37.94 -13.75 5.57
CA HIS A 130 -36.90 -12.91 4.98
C HIS A 130 -36.01 -12.29 6.05
N THR A 131 -34.79 -11.89 5.68
CA THR A 131 -33.91 -11.18 6.61
C THR A 131 -34.44 -9.77 6.90
N ILE A 132 -34.91 -9.07 5.87
CA ILE A 132 -35.55 -7.75 5.91
C ILE A 132 -36.55 -7.64 4.75
N VAL A 133 -37.69 -7.00 4.99
CA VAL A 133 -38.70 -6.68 3.95
C VAL A 133 -38.92 -5.17 3.89
N PHE A 134 -39.36 -4.67 2.75
CA PHE A 134 -39.67 -3.26 2.51
C PHE A 134 -41.13 -3.10 2.12
N THR A 135 -41.81 -2.13 2.73
CA THR A 135 -43.27 -1.98 2.60
C THR A 135 -43.68 -0.53 2.34
N GLU A 136 -42.85 0.21 1.60
CA GLU A 136 -43.07 1.63 1.33
C GLU A 136 -44.18 1.80 0.29
N THR A 137 -44.09 1.06 -0.81
CA THR A 137 -45.05 1.03 -1.91
C THR A 137 -45.73 -0.34 -2.00
N TYR A 138 -46.97 -0.35 -2.50
CA TYR A 138 -47.78 -1.55 -2.76
C TYR A 138 -48.19 -1.60 -4.23
N ASP A 139 -47.77 -2.64 -4.96
CA ASP A 139 -48.24 -2.90 -6.32
C ASP A 139 -49.65 -3.51 -6.30
N ILE A 140 -50.61 -2.80 -6.87
CA ILE A 140 -52.01 -3.26 -6.96
C ILE A 140 -52.19 -4.39 -7.98
N LEU A 141 -51.32 -4.49 -8.99
CA LEU A 141 -51.40 -5.51 -10.04
C LEU A 141 -50.97 -6.87 -9.51
N ASP A 142 -49.84 -6.92 -8.82
CA ASP A 142 -49.18 -8.16 -8.43
C ASP A 142 -49.29 -8.45 -6.93
N GLY A 143 -49.72 -7.45 -6.13
CA GLY A 143 -49.97 -7.57 -4.70
C GLY A 143 -48.72 -7.54 -3.84
N ASN A 144 -47.59 -7.10 -4.41
CA ASN A 144 -46.29 -7.03 -3.76
C ASN A 144 -46.12 -5.72 -2.99
N GLU A 145 -45.28 -5.77 -1.96
CA GLU A 145 -44.82 -4.59 -1.22
C GLU A 145 -43.31 -4.42 -1.44
N TYR A 146 -42.85 -3.19 -1.66
CA TYR A 146 -41.45 -2.90 -1.97
C TYR A 146 -41.04 -1.49 -1.54
N VAL A 147 -39.76 -1.17 -1.68
CA VAL A 147 -39.27 0.21 -1.75
C VAL A 147 -38.81 0.51 -3.17
N GLU A 148 -39.26 1.63 -3.72
CA GLU A 148 -38.70 2.16 -4.96
C GLU A 148 -37.41 2.91 -4.66
N ILE A 149 -36.31 2.47 -5.27
CA ILE A 149 -35.00 3.13 -5.23
C ILE A 149 -34.79 3.81 -6.58
N ASP A 150 -34.76 5.14 -6.58
CA ASP A 150 -34.75 5.97 -7.81
C ASP A 150 -33.67 7.09 -7.77
N HIS A 151 -32.81 7.08 -6.76
CA HIS A 151 -31.68 8.00 -6.64
C HIS A 151 -30.36 7.32 -6.96
N LYS A 152 -29.31 8.13 -7.19
CA LYS A 152 -27.98 7.63 -7.51
C LYS A 152 -27.42 6.72 -6.43
N PHE A 153 -27.73 6.96 -5.15
CA PHE A 153 -27.22 6.14 -4.06
C PHE A 153 -28.30 5.82 -3.02
N TRP A 154 -28.31 4.58 -2.56
CA TRP A 154 -29.10 4.11 -1.41
C TRP A 154 -28.33 3.00 -0.70
N TYR A 155 -28.19 3.09 0.63
CA TYR A 155 -27.36 2.12 1.33
C TYR A 155 -27.64 2.02 2.83
N PHE A 156 -27.22 0.90 3.42
CA PHE A 156 -27.18 0.68 4.85
C PHE A 156 -26.19 -0.44 5.21
N THR A 157 -25.85 -0.59 6.49
CA THR A 157 -25.10 -1.74 6.99
C THR A 157 -25.96 -2.54 7.96
N LEU A 158 -26.13 -3.83 7.71
CA LEU A 158 -26.77 -4.76 8.63
C LEU A 158 -25.71 -5.49 9.46
N MET A 159 -25.80 -5.35 10.78
CA MET A 159 -24.94 -6.07 11.72
C MET A 159 -25.50 -7.46 11.97
N ILE A 160 -24.84 -8.50 11.45
CA ILE A 160 -25.14 -9.90 11.80
C ILE A 160 -24.66 -10.13 13.23
N PRO A 161 -25.58 -10.31 14.21
CA PRO A 161 -25.21 -10.25 15.61
C PRO A 161 -24.51 -11.53 16.05
N ALA A 162 -23.70 -11.43 17.11
CA ALA A 162 -22.81 -12.49 17.56
C ALA A 162 -23.53 -13.83 17.81
N GLU A 163 -24.77 -13.81 18.31
CA GLU A 163 -25.56 -15.02 18.56
C GLU A 163 -25.87 -15.82 17.28
N LYS A 164 -25.92 -15.18 16.12
CA LYS A 164 -26.10 -15.84 14.81
C LYS A 164 -24.83 -16.52 14.31
N LEU A 165 -23.69 -16.19 14.92
CA LEU A 165 -22.37 -16.67 14.54
C LEU A 165 -21.87 -17.79 15.46
N ILE A 166 -22.63 -18.13 16.51
CA ILE A 166 -22.32 -19.23 17.41
C ILE A 166 -22.35 -20.55 16.62
N ASN A 167 -21.34 -21.40 16.86
CA ASN A 167 -21.11 -22.69 16.18
C ASN A 167 -20.61 -22.61 14.74
N TYR A 168 -20.37 -21.42 14.19
CA TYR A 168 -19.72 -21.27 12.89
C TYR A 168 -18.20 -21.26 13.01
N ASP A 169 -17.52 -21.86 12.03
CA ASP A 169 -16.07 -21.91 11.87
C ASP A 169 -15.45 -20.53 11.63
N SER A 170 -14.13 -20.43 11.76
CA SER A 170 -13.38 -19.20 11.44
C SER A 170 -13.51 -18.72 9.99
N ILE A 171 -13.95 -19.54 9.04
CA ILE A 171 -14.16 -19.14 7.64
C ILE A 171 -15.59 -19.44 7.29
N ILE A 172 -16.34 -18.39 6.97
CA ILE A 172 -17.78 -18.45 6.69
C ILE A 172 -18.07 -17.82 5.34
N ASP A 173 -19.12 -18.33 4.70
CA ASP A 173 -19.67 -17.74 3.49
C ASP A 173 -21.04 -17.15 3.79
N PHE A 174 -21.33 -16.03 3.13
CA PHE A 174 -22.67 -15.45 3.04
C PHE A 174 -23.16 -15.52 1.60
N LYS A 175 -24.46 -15.75 1.43
CA LYS A 175 -25.19 -15.48 0.19
C LYS A 175 -26.23 -14.41 0.54
N VAL A 176 -26.18 -13.28 -0.15
CA VAL A 176 -27.15 -12.19 -0.04
C VAL A 176 -27.98 -12.21 -1.31
N TYR A 177 -29.28 -12.41 -1.17
CA TYR A 177 -30.22 -12.48 -2.28
C TYR A 177 -31.17 -11.28 -2.21
N PHE A 178 -31.34 -10.59 -3.35
CA PHE A 178 -32.18 -9.41 -3.50
C PHE A 178 -33.43 -9.78 -4.27
N ASN A 179 -34.59 -9.76 -3.62
CA ASN A 179 -35.88 -10.00 -4.27
C ASN A 179 -36.37 -8.67 -4.88
N ILE A 180 -36.35 -8.55 -6.20
CA ILE A 180 -36.64 -7.30 -6.94
C ILE A 180 -37.92 -7.50 -7.76
N ASP A 181 -38.88 -6.58 -7.61
CA ASP A 181 -40.11 -6.61 -8.39
C ASP A 181 -39.84 -6.19 -9.85
N TRP A 182 -40.60 -6.78 -10.78
CA TRP A 182 -40.55 -6.51 -12.22
C TRP A 182 -39.17 -6.66 -12.92
N SER A 183 -38.14 -7.13 -12.23
CA SER A 183 -36.77 -7.32 -12.72
C SER A 183 -36.21 -8.70 -12.35
N VAL A 184 -35.00 -9.00 -12.80
CA VAL A 184 -34.30 -10.23 -12.40
C VAL A 184 -33.69 -10.00 -11.02
N ASP A 185 -33.97 -10.91 -10.08
CA ASP A 185 -33.33 -10.93 -8.77
C ASP A 185 -31.80 -10.99 -8.90
N ASP A 186 -31.11 -10.33 -7.98
CA ASP A 186 -29.64 -10.34 -7.91
C ASP A 186 -29.16 -11.10 -6.66
N GLU A 187 -27.92 -11.55 -6.67
CA GLU A 187 -27.29 -12.19 -5.53
C GLU A 187 -25.81 -11.89 -5.45
N THR A 188 -25.27 -11.80 -4.23
CA THR A 188 -23.84 -11.64 -3.93
C THR A 188 -23.37 -12.68 -2.93
N TYR A 189 -22.17 -13.24 -3.14
CA TYR A 189 -21.55 -14.21 -2.26
C TYR A 189 -20.24 -13.67 -1.70
N LEU A 190 -20.11 -13.73 -0.39
CA LEU A 190 -19.01 -13.15 0.36
C LEU A 190 -18.32 -14.24 1.18
N ARG A 191 -17.00 -14.18 1.32
CA ARG A 191 -16.23 -15.06 2.22
C ARG A 191 -15.49 -14.22 3.24
N VAL A 192 -15.76 -14.47 4.54
CA VAL A 192 -15.14 -13.73 5.64
C VAL A 192 -14.17 -14.63 6.39
N PHE A 193 -12.90 -14.21 6.46
CA PHE A 193 -11.84 -14.90 7.19
C PHE A 193 -11.68 -14.30 8.60
N ARG A 194 -12.03 -15.07 9.64
CA ARG A 194 -12.04 -14.60 11.03
C ARG A 194 -10.84 -15.18 11.81
N TYR A 195 -10.09 -14.33 12.50
CA TYR A 195 -8.89 -14.73 13.23
C TYR A 195 -8.97 -14.43 14.73
N ASN A 196 -8.27 -15.20 15.56
CA ASN A 196 -8.19 -14.92 17.01
C ASN A 196 -7.21 -13.79 17.37
N THR A 197 -6.47 -13.27 16.40
CA THR A 197 -5.41 -12.28 16.58
C THR A 197 -5.67 -11.05 15.72
N ASP A 198 -5.22 -9.88 16.19
CA ASP A 198 -5.14 -8.67 15.38
C ASP A 198 -4.11 -8.82 14.25
N LEU A 199 -4.03 -7.82 13.37
CA LEU A 199 -2.92 -7.71 12.43
C LEU A 199 -1.58 -7.62 13.19
N PRO A 200 -0.47 -8.13 12.62
CA PRO A 200 0.85 -7.94 13.21
C PRO A 200 1.15 -6.46 13.45
N SER A 201 1.54 -6.14 14.67
CA SER A 201 1.81 -4.78 15.13
C SER A 201 3.15 -4.68 15.87
N VAL A 202 3.76 -3.50 15.80
CA VAL A 202 5.00 -3.15 16.50
C VAL A 202 4.74 -1.84 17.26
N PRO A 203 5.26 -1.65 18.49
CA PRO A 203 4.98 -0.45 19.28
C PRO A 203 5.24 0.85 18.51
N ASN A 204 4.31 1.80 18.62
CA ASN A 204 4.31 3.11 17.97
C ASN A 204 4.22 3.10 16.43
N TRP A 205 4.03 1.94 15.79
CA TRP A 205 3.79 1.86 14.36
C TRP A 205 2.30 1.60 14.09
N TYR A 206 1.67 2.50 13.35
CA TYR A 206 0.23 2.46 13.09
C TYR A 206 -0.03 2.23 11.61
N ARG A 207 -0.88 1.26 11.29
CA ARG A 207 -1.10 0.75 9.94
C ARG A 207 -2.25 1.45 9.25
N GLY A 208 -2.07 1.90 8.02
CA GLY A 208 -3.17 2.44 7.24
C GLY A 208 -3.09 2.19 5.76
N ASP A 209 -4.14 2.61 5.10
CA ASP A 209 -4.28 2.57 3.64
C ASP A 209 -4.13 3.98 3.08
N THR A 210 -3.28 4.15 2.07
CA THR A 210 -2.97 5.47 1.51
C THR A 210 -3.76 5.76 0.24
N HIS A 211 -4.44 4.77 -0.33
CA HIS A 211 -5.11 4.88 -1.61
C HIS A 211 -6.41 4.09 -1.57
N TYR A 212 -7.53 4.81 -1.40
CA TYR A 212 -8.87 4.24 -1.29
C TYR A 212 -9.93 5.23 -1.79
N HIS A 213 -10.90 4.73 -2.54
CA HIS A 213 -11.95 5.53 -3.17
C HIS A 213 -13.29 5.39 -2.46
N THR A 214 -13.90 6.54 -2.20
CA THR A 214 -15.20 6.70 -1.54
C THR A 214 -16.29 7.04 -2.55
N ILE A 215 -17.51 7.30 -2.07
CA ILE A 215 -18.67 7.71 -2.88
C ILE A 215 -18.42 8.94 -3.80
N PHE A 216 -17.31 9.66 -3.63
CA PHE A 216 -16.91 10.75 -4.52
C PHE A 216 -16.20 10.28 -5.80
N THR A 217 -15.78 9.02 -5.86
CA THR A 217 -15.32 8.36 -7.09
C THR A 217 -16.50 7.72 -7.81
N GLN A 218 -16.72 8.15 -9.06
CA GLN A 218 -17.76 7.61 -9.92
C GLN A 218 -17.43 7.93 -11.39
N ASN A 219 -16.93 6.96 -12.11
CA ASN A 219 -16.68 7.04 -13.54
C ASN A 219 -17.06 5.71 -14.21
N VAL A 220 -16.91 5.61 -15.53
CA VAL A 220 -17.34 4.44 -16.34
C VAL A 220 -16.65 3.11 -16.00
N ALA A 221 -15.59 3.16 -15.20
CA ALA A 221 -14.84 1.99 -14.79
C ALA A 221 -14.97 1.74 -13.28
N GLU A 222 -15.13 2.79 -12.49
CA GLU A 222 -14.83 2.77 -11.07
C GLU A 222 -15.92 3.49 -10.26
N THR A 223 -16.29 2.88 -9.14
CA THR A 223 -17.18 3.46 -8.13
C THR A 223 -16.58 3.26 -6.75
N GLY A 224 -16.80 4.19 -5.83
CA GLY A 224 -16.40 4.02 -4.43
C GLY A 224 -17.59 3.89 -3.50
N GLU A 225 -17.29 3.71 -2.21
CA GLU A 225 -18.29 3.35 -1.19
C GLU A 225 -18.57 4.47 -0.17
N ALA A 226 -19.68 4.32 0.55
CA ALA A 226 -20.03 5.23 1.65
C ALA A 226 -18.89 5.32 2.69
N ILE A 227 -18.62 6.54 3.19
CA ILE A 227 -17.46 6.82 4.04
C ILE A 227 -17.57 6.10 5.39
N GLU A 228 -18.76 6.04 5.97
CA GLU A 228 -19.06 5.35 7.23
C GLU A 228 -18.89 3.83 7.11
N ALA A 229 -19.33 3.22 6.00
CA ALA A 229 -19.15 1.80 5.73
C ALA A 229 -17.67 1.47 5.49
N THR A 230 -16.99 2.32 4.72
CA THR A 230 -15.55 2.24 4.48
C THR A 230 -14.74 2.27 5.78
N ARG A 231 -15.05 3.21 6.67
CA ARG A 231 -14.42 3.32 8.00
C ARG A 231 -14.55 2.01 8.76
N MET A 232 -15.77 1.49 8.85
CA MET A 232 -16.05 0.25 9.55
C MET A 232 -15.32 -0.94 8.93
N ALA A 233 -15.27 -1.04 7.60
CA ALA A 233 -14.49 -2.08 6.94
C ALA A 233 -13.01 -2.00 7.31
N GLY A 234 -12.41 -0.81 7.31
CA GLY A 234 -11.03 -0.58 7.75
C GLY A 234 -10.79 -0.98 9.21
N GLU A 235 -11.69 -0.60 10.13
CA GLU A 235 -11.63 -0.96 11.55
C GLU A 235 -11.70 -2.48 11.76
N TYR A 236 -12.63 -3.17 11.07
CA TYR A 236 -12.78 -4.63 11.15
C TYR A 236 -11.58 -5.38 10.57
N VAL A 237 -11.01 -4.86 9.47
CA VAL A 237 -9.76 -5.36 8.91
C VAL A 237 -8.59 -5.15 9.89
N GLY A 238 -8.65 -4.14 10.75
CA GLY A 238 -7.65 -3.85 11.78
C GLY A 238 -6.67 -2.75 11.37
N LEU A 239 -7.08 -1.86 10.47
CA LEU A 239 -6.35 -0.64 10.15
C LEU A 239 -6.54 0.40 11.28
N ASP A 240 -5.60 1.33 11.36
CA ASP A 240 -5.55 2.43 12.32
C ASP A 240 -5.98 3.78 11.72
N TRP A 241 -5.84 3.91 10.40
CA TRP A 241 -6.14 5.12 9.64
C TRP A 241 -6.26 4.79 8.15
N GLN A 242 -6.82 5.71 7.39
CA GLN A 242 -6.82 5.66 5.93
C GLN A 242 -6.83 7.07 5.32
N PHE A 243 -6.41 7.19 4.07
CA PHE A 243 -6.76 8.34 3.23
C PHE A 243 -8.03 8.04 2.43
N THR A 244 -8.79 9.08 2.12
CA THR A 244 -9.59 9.12 0.90
C THR A 244 -8.70 9.61 -0.23
N SER A 245 -8.84 9.07 -1.43
CA SER A 245 -8.06 9.47 -2.59
C SER A 245 -8.91 9.41 -3.84
N ASP A 246 -10.12 9.96 -3.75
CA ASP A 246 -11.05 9.99 -4.87
C ASP A 246 -10.45 10.68 -6.10
N HIS A 247 -10.87 10.26 -7.29
CA HIS A 247 -10.38 10.83 -8.53
C HIS A 247 -10.75 12.30 -8.64
N SER A 248 -9.78 13.14 -8.95
CA SER A 248 -10.02 14.58 -9.08
C SER A 248 -11.02 14.94 -10.18
N CYS A 249 -11.15 14.08 -11.20
CA CYS A 249 -12.08 14.29 -12.31
C CYS A 249 -13.54 13.99 -11.93
N ASP A 250 -13.78 13.22 -10.85
CA ASP A 250 -15.13 12.82 -10.46
C ASP A 250 -15.83 13.85 -9.55
N PHE A 251 -15.08 14.79 -8.97
CA PHE A 251 -15.64 15.81 -8.08
C PHE A 251 -16.60 16.77 -8.78
N ASP A 252 -16.64 16.78 -10.11
CA ASP A 252 -17.56 17.62 -10.85
C ASP A 252 -18.90 16.92 -11.13
N ASN A 253 -19.04 15.63 -10.78
CA ASN A 253 -20.22 14.79 -11.05
C ASN A 253 -21.45 15.15 -10.20
N TYR A 254 -21.28 15.89 -9.11
CA TYR A 254 -22.32 16.08 -8.11
C TYR A 254 -22.70 17.55 -7.90
N GLY A 255 -23.90 17.75 -7.35
CA GLY A 255 -24.30 18.99 -6.68
C GLY A 255 -24.14 20.27 -7.49
N ILE A 256 -23.70 21.32 -6.79
CA ILE A 256 -23.65 22.70 -7.28
C ILE A 256 -22.27 23.02 -7.89
N SER A 257 -21.18 22.63 -7.22
CA SER A 257 -19.82 22.86 -7.69
C SER A 257 -18.80 21.89 -7.10
N ILE A 258 -17.66 21.73 -7.79
CA ILE A 258 -16.50 20.96 -7.33
C ILE A 258 -16.05 21.35 -5.91
N ASN A 259 -16.02 22.66 -5.61
CA ASN A 259 -15.60 23.13 -4.29
C ASN A 259 -16.60 22.75 -3.20
N ASP A 260 -17.90 22.76 -3.51
CA ASP A 260 -18.92 22.33 -2.56
C ASP A 260 -18.78 20.82 -2.28
N ASN A 261 -18.51 20.02 -3.30
CA ASN A 261 -18.28 18.58 -3.15
C ASN A 261 -16.99 18.29 -2.35
N TRP A 262 -15.91 19.03 -2.61
CA TRP A 262 -14.67 18.94 -1.83
C TRP A 262 -14.85 19.32 -0.35
N GLN A 263 -15.69 20.33 -0.08
CA GLN A 263 -16.05 20.71 1.28
C GLN A 263 -16.93 19.64 1.94
N GLN A 264 -17.89 19.08 1.20
CA GLN A 264 -18.79 18.05 1.68
C GLN A 264 -18.03 16.77 2.08
N LEU A 265 -17.05 16.33 1.30
CA LEU A 265 -16.15 15.23 1.68
C LEU A 265 -15.45 15.53 3.03
N ASN A 266 -14.93 16.75 3.20
CA ASN A 266 -14.31 17.13 4.46
C ASN A 266 -15.29 17.10 5.63
N ASP A 267 -16.50 17.60 5.45
CA ASP A 267 -17.50 17.62 6.52
C ASP A 267 -17.89 16.19 6.93
N MET A 268 -18.03 15.27 5.97
CA MET A 268 -18.27 13.85 6.25
C MET A 268 -17.10 13.21 7.01
N ILE A 269 -15.86 13.45 6.59
CA ILE A 269 -14.66 12.95 7.27
C ILE A 269 -14.58 13.48 8.71
N GLN A 270 -14.83 14.77 8.92
CA GLN A 270 -14.82 15.39 10.25
C GLN A 270 -15.90 14.80 11.16
N GLN A 271 -17.09 14.53 10.63
CA GLN A 271 -18.14 13.82 11.37
C GLN A 271 -17.70 12.42 11.78
N GLN A 272 -17.11 11.65 10.87
CA GLN A 272 -16.62 10.30 11.17
C GLN A 272 -15.50 10.31 12.22
N ASN A 273 -14.51 11.19 12.07
CA ASN A 273 -13.40 11.31 13.04
C ASN A 273 -13.86 11.80 14.42
N ALA A 274 -14.99 12.49 14.52
CA ALA A 274 -15.58 12.89 15.79
C ALA A 274 -16.30 11.73 16.52
N ILE A 275 -16.67 10.65 15.82
CA ILE A 275 -17.33 9.47 16.41
C ILE A 275 -16.33 8.64 17.21
N ASP A 276 -15.19 8.29 16.61
CA ASP A 276 -14.11 7.57 17.27
C ASP A 276 -12.74 8.04 16.76
N THR A 277 -11.83 8.30 17.69
CA THR A 277 -10.46 8.79 17.41
C THR A 277 -9.43 7.67 17.30
N ASN A 278 -9.83 6.42 17.58
CA ASN A 278 -8.97 5.25 17.40
C ASN A 278 -8.75 4.93 15.92
N TYR A 279 -9.67 5.31 15.05
CA TYR A 279 -9.51 5.22 13.59
C TYR A 279 -9.68 6.59 12.97
N VAL A 280 -8.75 6.97 12.09
CA VAL A 280 -8.73 8.31 11.49
C VAL A 280 -8.80 8.22 9.97
N ILE A 281 -9.77 8.91 9.38
CA ILE A 281 -9.86 9.14 7.95
C ILE A 281 -9.21 10.48 7.64
N ILE A 282 -8.35 10.54 6.63
CA ILE A 282 -7.64 11.75 6.22
C ILE A 282 -8.04 12.07 4.78
N ARG A 283 -8.46 13.31 4.54
CA ARG A 283 -8.81 13.75 3.19
C ARG A 283 -7.56 13.82 2.32
N GLY A 284 -7.54 13.08 1.22
CA GLY A 284 -6.57 13.16 0.13
C GLY A 284 -7.28 13.23 -1.22
N LEU A 285 -6.49 13.23 -2.29
CA LEU A 285 -6.99 13.32 -3.67
C LEU A 285 -6.09 12.51 -4.59
N GLU A 286 -6.65 11.68 -5.47
CA GLU A 286 -5.91 11.14 -6.62
C GLU A 286 -6.09 12.10 -7.80
N MET A 287 -5.04 12.88 -8.09
CA MET A 287 -5.07 13.88 -9.13
C MET A 287 -4.73 13.29 -10.50
N SER A 288 -5.64 13.48 -11.45
CA SER A 288 -5.37 13.34 -12.88
C SER A 288 -4.58 14.55 -13.39
N VAL A 289 -3.35 14.34 -13.86
CA VAL A 289 -2.48 15.40 -14.39
C VAL A 289 -1.75 14.96 -15.66
N ASN A 290 -1.41 15.92 -16.52
CA ASN A 290 -0.56 15.64 -17.66
C ASN A 290 0.92 15.51 -17.24
N ASN A 291 1.56 14.42 -17.63
CA ASN A 291 3.00 14.28 -17.64
C ASN A 291 3.65 15.14 -18.74
N ASN A 292 4.98 15.18 -18.78
CA ASN A 292 5.74 15.97 -19.77
C ASN A 292 5.59 15.52 -21.22
N ASN A 293 4.90 14.40 -21.47
CA ASN A 293 4.53 13.94 -22.82
C ASN A 293 3.07 14.29 -23.17
N GLY A 294 2.36 15.05 -22.31
CA GLY A 294 0.94 15.39 -22.50
C GLY A 294 0.01 14.19 -22.33
N LYS A 295 0.39 13.22 -21.50
CA LYS A 295 -0.40 12.04 -21.15
C LYS A 295 -0.87 12.11 -19.72
N THR A 296 -2.09 11.67 -19.47
CA THR A 296 -2.66 11.63 -18.12
C THR A 296 -1.90 10.60 -17.28
N VAL A 297 -1.51 10.99 -16.08
CA VAL A 297 -0.94 10.15 -15.02
C VAL A 297 -1.59 10.54 -13.69
N HIS A 298 -1.58 9.65 -12.71
CA HIS A 298 -2.16 9.92 -11.40
C HIS A 298 -1.13 10.28 -10.32
N ALA A 299 -1.57 11.07 -9.35
CA ALA A 299 -0.76 11.49 -8.21
C ALA A 299 -1.59 11.51 -6.93
N LEU A 300 -1.09 10.91 -5.85
CA LEU A 300 -1.70 11.01 -4.53
C LEU A 300 -1.26 12.32 -3.86
N VAL A 301 -2.24 13.18 -3.59
CA VAL A 301 -2.03 14.51 -3.01
C VAL A 301 -2.65 14.57 -1.62
N TYR A 302 -1.85 15.01 -0.66
CA TYR A 302 -2.25 15.12 0.74
C TYR A 302 -2.06 16.54 1.27
N PRO A 303 -2.91 16.97 2.23
CA PRO A 303 -2.96 18.33 2.70
C PRO A 303 -1.77 18.70 3.61
N ASN A 304 -1.67 19.98 3.96
CA ASN A 304 -0.74 20.47 4.96
C ASN A 304 -1.03 19.82 6.33
N PRO A 305 -0.06 19.17 6.97
CA PRO A 305 -0.26 18.56 8.27
C PRO A 305 -0.61 19.55 9.40
N ASP A 306 -0.31 20.83 9.24
CA ASP A 306 -0.64 21.88 10.21
C ASP A 306 -1.99 22.56 9.91
N ASN A 307 -2.61 22.30 8.74
CA ASN A 307 -3.91 22.84 8.37
C ASN A 307 -4.67 21.94 7.38
N LEU A 308 -5.17 20.82 7.89
CA LEU A 308 -5.78 19.74 7.11
C LEU A 308 -7.05 20.16 6.35
N SER A 309 -7.92 20.92 7.01
CA SER A 309 -9.24 21.29 6.47
C SER A 309 -9.17 22.43 5.46
N SER A 310 -8.13 23.28 5.50
CA SER A 310 -8.01 24.44 4.60
C SER A 310 -7.36 24.14 3.26
N PHE A 311 -6.91 22.91 3.01
CA PHE A 311 -6.31 22.57 1.73
C PHE A 311 -7.36 22.70 0.62
N PRO A 312 -7.17 23.60 -0.37
CA PRO A 312 -8.18 23.83 -1.39
C PRO A 312 -8.20 22.67 -2.39
N PHE A 313 -9.29 22.58 -3.15
CA PHE A 313 -9.30 21.75 -4.34
C PHE A 313 -8.39 22.39 -5.40
N ILE A 314 -7.32 21.70 -5.81
CA ILE A 314 -6.29 22.23 -6.71
C ILE A 314 -6.33 21.64 -8.13
N ALA A 315 -7.31 20.79 -8.42
CA ALA A 315 -7.52 20.22 -9.77
C ALA A 315 -8.56 21.03 -10.56
N ASP A 316 -8.79 20.63 -11.81
CA ASP A 316 -9.75 21.28 -12.73
C ASP A 316 -11.03 20.47 -12.99
N GLY A 317 -11.21 19.32 -12.32
CA GLY A 317 -12.35 18.43 -12.53
C GLY A 317 -12.32 17.66 -13.85
N ASN A 318 -11.19 17.67 -14.56
CA ASN A 318 -10.99 16.94 -15.81
C ASN A 318 -9.93 15.84 -15.58
N GLY A 319 -9.72 14.97 -16.56
CA GLY A 319 -8.77 13.85 -16.47
C GLY A 319 -9.23 12.57 -17.15
N ASP A 320 -10.47 12.53 -17.60
CA ASP A 320 -11.19 11.35 -18.08
C ASP A 320 -11.82 11.59 -19.48
N TYR A 321 -13.14 11.82 -19.56
CA TYR A 321 -13.85 12.25 -20.75
C TYR A 321 -13.32 13.57 -21.30
N SER A 322 -12.96 14.49 -20.41
CA SER A 322 -12.28 15.74 -20.76
C SER A 322 -10.80 15.65 -20.38
N SER A 323 -9.93 16.14 -21.25
CA SER A 323 -8.51 16.26 -20.93
C SER A 323 -8.29 17.33 -19.86
N THR A 324 -7.46 17.02 -18.87
CA THR A 324 -7.01 18.02 -17.88
C THR A 324 -6.07 19.05 -18.51
N ASN A 325 -6.12 20.29 -18.01
CA ASN A 325 -5.13 21.33 -18.33
C ASN A 325 -4.03 21.43 -17.26
N ILE A 326 -4.15 20.67 -16.17
CA ILE A 326 -3.14 20.62 -15.11
C ILE A 326 -2.04 19.66 -15.54
N ASN A 327 -0.78 20.07 -15.36
CA ASN A 327 0.37 19.20 -15.54
C ASN A 327 1.09 18.98 -14.20
N VAL A 328 2.02 18.02 -14.18
CA VAL A 328 2.79 17.66 -12.98
C VAL A 328 3.44 18.89 -12.31
N ASP A 329 4.01 19.81 -13.08
CA ASP A 329 4.67 21.01 -12.52
C ASP A 329 3.66 21.98 -11.89
N MET A 330 2.53 22.24 -12.56
CA MET A 330 1.45 23.09 -12.03
C MET A 330 0.84 22.52 -10.74
N MET A 331 0.66 21.20 -10.69
CA MET A 331 0.21 20.51 -9.49
C MET A 331 1.22 20.68 -8.36
N LEU A 332 2.50 20.36 -8.59
CA LEU A 332 3.54 20.45 -7.56
C LEU A 332 3.78 21.88 -7.08
N ASP A 333 3.65 22.88 -7.95
CA ASP A 333 3.69 24.31 -7.58
C ASP A 333 2.52 24.66 -6.63
N SER A 334 1.31 24.18 -6.93
CA SER A 334 0.12 24.38 -6.09
C SER A 334 0.26 23.68 -4.73
N ILE A 335 0.76 22.45 -4.71
CA ILE A 335 1.03 21.70 -3.47
C ILE A 335 2.08 22.42 -2.63
N THR A 336 3.14 22.95 -3.26
CA THR A 336 4.18 23.73 -2.58
C THR A 336 3.62 25.01 -1.98
N LEU A 337 2.75 25.72 -2.71
CA LEU A 337 2.08 26.93 -2.22
C LEU A 337 1.23 26.66 -0.97
N HIS A 338 0.60 25.48 -0.92
CA HIS A 338 -0.26 25.05 0.18
C HIS A 338 0.43 24.14 1.19
N GLU A 339 1.75 23.97 1.11
CA GLU A 339 2.56 23.15 2.02
C GLU A 339 2.05 21.69 2.19
N GLY A 340 1.44 21.15 1.13
CA GLY A 340 1.00 19.76 1.07
C GLY A 340 2.14 18.80 0.69
N LEU A 341 1.78 17.57 0.36
CA LEU A 341 2.72 16.61 -0.18
C LEU A 341 2.13 15.73 -1.29
N CYS A 342 3.00 15.20 -2.13
CA CYS A 342 2.67 14.38 -3.29
C CYS A 342 3.47 13.06 -3.26
N TYR A 343 2.77 11.97 -3.58
CA TYR A 343 3.36 10.70 -4.01
C TYR A 343 2.82 10.39 -5.41
N ALA A 344 3.67 10.04 -6.36
CA ALA A 344 3.18 9.57 -7.65
C ALA A 344 2.44 8.24 -7.47
N ALA A 345 1.20 8.16 -7.95
CA ALA A 345 0.37 6.96 -7.86
C ALA A 345 0.82 5.95 -8.92
N HIS A 346 0.90 4.67 -8.51
CA HIS A 346 1.17 3.50 -9.37
C HIS A 346 2.01 3.80 -10.64
N PRO A 347 3.25 4.30 -10.47
CA PRO A 347 3.79 5.26 -11.45
C PRO A 347 4.59 4.65 -12.59
N PHE A 348 4.97 3.37 -12.53
CA PHE A 348 6.03 2.83 -13.39
C PHE A 348 5.77 1.47 -14.04
N SER A 349 4.85 0.66 -13.50
CA SER A 349 4.65 -0.71 -13.97
C SER A 349 3.88 -0.75 -15.28
N GLU A 350 4.19 -1.72 -16.14
CA GLU A 350 3.46 -1.98 -17.38
C GLU A 350 1.95 -2.14 -17.16
N ALA A 351 1.56 -2.81 -16.08
CA ALA A 351 0.16 -3.09 -15.77
C ALA A 351 -0.54 -1.93 -15.05
N ASP A 352 0.20 -0.94 -14.57
CA ASP A 352 -0.34 0.29 -13.97
C ASP A 352 -0.51 1.41 -15.01
N LYS A 353 -0.11 1.17 -16.26
CA LYS A 353 -0.24 2.15 -17.32
C LYS A 353 -1.70 2.53 -17.51
N LEU A 354 -2.00 3.81 -17.28
CA LEU A 354 -3.34 4.32 -17.49
C LEU A 354 -3.80 4.11 -18.94
N PRO A 355 -5.09 3.82 -19.14
CA PRO A 355 -5.58 3.36 -20.41
C PRO A 355 -5.70 4.48 -21.45
N VAL A 356 -5.70 4.10 -22.72
CA VAL A 356 -5.70 5.05 -23.85
C VAL A 356 -6.97 5.91 -23.90
N PHE A 357 -8.09 5.45 -23.34
CA PHE A 357 -9.36 6.17 -23.36
C PHE A 357 -9.33 7.47 -22.54
N VAL A 358 -8.48 7.56 -21.50
CA VAL A 358 -8.22 8.81 -20.76
C VAL A 358 -6.96 9.54 -21.24
N ASN A 359 -6.45 9.19 -22.43
CA ASN A 359 -5.13 9.62 -22.91
C ASN A 359 -4.00 9.30 -21.89
N GLY A 360 -4.12 8.16 -21.22
CA GLY A 360 -3.26 7.74 -20.11
C GLY A 360 -1.87 7.24 -20.51
N ASP A 361 -0.93 7.35 -19.58
CA ASP A 361 0.39 6.71 -19.62
C ASP A 361 0.95 6.54 -18.18
N VAL A 362 2.25 6.29 -18.06
CA VAL A 362 3.00 6.27 -16.79
C VAL A 362 3.86 7.53 -16.58
N TRP A 363 4.39 7.71 -15.37
CA TRP A 363 5.35 8.78 -15.07
C TRP A 363 6.67 8.56 -15.80
N ASN A 364 7.31 9.64 -16.27
CA ASN A 364 8.56 9.59 -17.03
C ASN A 364 9.80 10.01 -16.20
N ILE A 365 10.81 9.15 -16.20
CA ILE A 365 12.09 9.35 -15.50
C ILE A 365 13.02 10.27 -16.28
N ASN A 366 13.21 10.02 -17.58
CA ASN A 366 14.21 10.66 -18.45
C ASN A 366 15.63 10.68 -17.84
N ASP A 367 16.26 9.51 -17.77
CA ASP A 367 17.66 9.40 -17.35
C ASP A 367 18.40 8.26 -18.06
N VAL A 368 19.54 8.58 -18.67
CA VAL A 368 20.41 7.63 -19.37
C VAL A 368 21.03 6.56 -18.47
N GLY A 369 21.00 6.77 -17.14
CA GLY A 369 21.47 5.82 -16.14
C GLY A 369 20.48 4.69 -15.85
N PHE A 370 19.25 4.78 -16.35
CA PHE A 370 18.22 3.74 -16.26
C PHE A 370 17.92 3.20 -17.67
N PRO A 371 17.52 1.92 -17.85
CA PRO A 371 17.20 1.39 -19.17
C PRO A 371 16.09 2.20 -19.85
N GLU A 372 16.19 2.38 -21.17
CA GLU A 372 15.21 3.13 -21.96
C GLU A 372 13.93 2.31 -22.20
N ASN A 373 12.85 2.99 -22.60
CA ASN A 373 11.61 2.32 -22.98
C ASN A 373 11.82 1.18 -24.00
N GLY A 374 11.21 0.03 -23.74
CA GLY A 374 11.37 -1.18 -24.55
C GLY A 374 12.52 -2.10 -24.12
N MET A 375 13.40 -1.65 -23.21
CA MET A 375 14.44 -2.48 -22.60
C MET A 375 13.89 -3.24 -21.38
N PRO A 376 14.47 -4.40 -21.00
CA PRO A 376 13.99 -5.15 -19.85
C PRO A 376 14.31 -4.43 -18.52
N HIS A 377 13.39 -4.56 -17.55
CA HIS A 377 13.70 -4.32 -16.14
C HIS A 377 14.71 -5.35 -15.62
N SER A 378 15.41 -5.03 -14.52
CA SER A 378 16.37 -5.96 -13.92
C SER A 378 15.70 -7.14 -13.21
N SER A 379 14.45 -6.95 -12.78
CA SER A 379 13.59 -7.94 -12.15
C SER A 379 12.74 -8.70 -13.20
N ASN A 380 11.72 -8.05 -13.76
CA ASN A 380 10.79 -8.65 -14.73
C ASN A 380 10.07 -7.60 -15.60
N GLY A 381 9.64 -8.01 -16.79
CA GLY A 381 8.93 -7.14 -17.73
C GLY A 381 9.80 -6.10 -18.43
N THR A 382 9.15 -5.11 -19.01
CA THR A 382 9.76 -4.10 -19.88
C THR A 382 9.61 -2.71 -19.28
N VAL A 383 10.66 -1.90 -19.38
CA VAL A 383 10.61 -0.49 -19.00
C VAL A 383 9.68 0.25 -19.95
N ILE A 384 8.73 1.00 -19.38
CA ILE A 384 7.84 1.92 -20.10
C ILE A 384 7.89 3.37 -19.57
N CYS A 385 8.66 3.60 -18.50
CA CYS A 385 8.71 4.86 -17.74
C CYS A 385 9.98 5.69 -17.96
N ASN A 386 10.80 5.40 -18.97
CA ASN A 386 12.05 6.13 -19.25
C ASN A 386 12.22 6.46 -20.75
N ASN A 387 11.42 7.40 -21.20
CA ASN A 387 11.56 8.03 -22.51
C ASN A 387 12.56 9.19 -22.43
N LEU A 388 13.71 9.03 -23.10
CA LEU A 388 14.78 10.03 -23.13
C LEU A 388 14.49 11.24 -24.05
N PHE A 389 13.41 11.19 -24.83
CA PHE A 389 13.02 12.29 -25.73
C PHE A 389 12.02 13.27 -25.09
N THR A 390 11.52 12.97 -23.90
CA THR A 390 10.58 13.80 -23.14
C THR A 390 11.20 14.24 -21.83
N LEU A 391 10.83 15.40 -21.31
CA LEU A 391 11.37 15.89 -20.03
C LEU A 391 10.97 14.96 -18.86
N SER A 392 11.73 15.03 -17.77
CA SER A 392 11.47 14.26 -16.56
C SER A 392 10.28 14.83 -15.79
N ASP A 393 9.38 13.96 -15.36
CA ASP A 393 8.33 14.30 -14.39
C ASP A 393 8.87 14.31 -12.96
N VAL A 394 10.04 13.71 -12.73
CA VAL A 394 10.56 13.37 -11.41
C VAL A 394 11.68 14.33 -10.97
N PHE A 395 12.63 14.62 -11.85
CA PHE A 395 13.82 15.41 -11.50
C PHE A 395 13.56 16.91 -11.60
N SER A 396 14.17 17.66 -10.68
CA SER A 396 14.05 19.12 -10.65
C SER A 396 14.96 19.78 -11.68
N ALA A 397 14.47 20.85 -12.28
CA ALA A 397 15.29 21.78 -13.06
C ALA A 397 16.11 22.74 -12.17
N ASP A 398 15.72 22.93 -10.90
CA ASP A 398 16.48 23.71 -9.92
C ASP A 398 17.64 22.89 -9.38
N THR A 399 18.87 23.30 -9.70
CA THR A 399 20.11 22.61 -9.30
C THR A 399 20.33 22.45 -7.79
N ASN A 400 19.54 23.13 -6.95
CA ASN A 400 19.57 22.95 -5.49
C ASN A 400 18.78 21.72 -5.02
N TYR A 401 17.94 21.13 -5.88
CA TYR A 401 17.08 19.99 -5.56
C TYR A 401 17.35 18.86 -6.56
N LEU A 402 17.29 17.59 -6.10
CA LEU A 402 17.34 16.45 -7.03
C LEU A 402 15.94 16.14 -7.57
N PHE A 403 15.00 15.85 -6.66
CA PHE A 403 13.61 15.61 -6.99
C PHE A 403 12.81 16.90 -6.92
N LYS A 404 11.77 17.02 -7.75
CA LYS A 404 10.87 18.18 -7.74
C LYS A 404 10.31 18.42 -6.33
N LYS A 405 10.11 19.70 -5.96
CA LYS A 405 9.59 20.06 -4.64
C LYS A 405 8.21 19.44 -4.44
N SER A 406 7.91 19.09 -3.19
CA SER A 406 6.65 18.47 -2.77
C SER A 406 6.38 17.06 -3.32
N LEU A 407 7.22 16.52 -4.23
CA LEU A 407 7.24 15.10 -4.58
C LEU A 407 8.16 14.36 -3.60
N TYR A 408 7.57 13.60 -2.68
CA TYR A 408 8.31 12.90 -1.61
C TYR A 408 8.53 11.43 -1.91
N GLY A 409 7.70 10.81 -2.75
CA GLY A 409 7.77 9.38 -2.97
C GLY A 409 6.88 8.84 -4.07
N PHE A 410 6.77 7.52 -4.10
CA PHE A 410 6.11 6.76 -5.14
C PHE A 410 5.30 5.61 -4.51
N GLN A 411 4.03 5.48 -4.88
CA GLN A 411 3.21 4.33 -4.54
C GLN A 411 3.53 3.18 -5.49
N VAL A 412 4.61 2.47 -5.20
CA VAL A 412 5.09 1.35 -6.03
C VAL A 412 4.47 0.01 -5.65
N TRP A 413 3.58 -0.02 -4.67
CA TRP A 413 2.89 -1.24 -4.23
C TRP A 413 1.38 -0.97 -4.05
N ASN A 414 0.60 -1.31 -5.07
CA ASN A 414 -0.86 -1.24 -5.08
C ASN A 414 -1.48 -2.57 -5.56
N LEU A 415 -2.82 -2.66 -5.54
CA LEU A 415 -3.62 -3.76 -6.08
C LEU A 415 -3.15 -5.16 -5.66
N TYR A 416 -3.70 -5.66 -4.55
CA TYR A 416 -3.33 -6.98 -3.99
C TYR A 416 -3.87 -8.18 -4.79
N ASN A 417 -3.38 -8.34 -6.01
CA ASN A 417 -3.85 -9.35 -6.94
C ASN A 417 -2.96 -10.59 -6.85
N THR A 418 -3.46 -11.59 -6.12
CA THR A 418 -2.87 -12.95 -6.00
C THR A 418 -3.78 -14.02 -6.58
N LEU A 419 -5.06 -13.70 -6.67
CA LEU A 419 -6.11 -14.50 -7.26
C LEU A 419 -6.83 -13.64 -8.28
N SER A 420 -7.23 -14.24 -9.40
CA SER A 420 -8.03 -13.56 -10.41
C SER A 420 -8.99 -14.54 -11.10
N SER A 421 -10.05 -14.00 -11.69
CA SER A 421 -10.97 -14.66 -12.62
C SER A 421 -11.40 -13.65 -13.69
N ASP A 422 -11.32 -14.04 -14.95
CA ASP A 422 -11.81 -13.28 -16.12
C ASP A 422 -13.17 -13.82 -16.64
N ASP A 423 -13.80 -14.73 -15.89
CA ASP A 423 -15.08 -15.33 -16.25
C ASP A 423 -16.26 -14.53 -15.71
N ASN A 424 -17.00 -13.93 -16.65
CA ASN A 424 -18.20 -13.15 -16.38
C ASN A 424 -19.36 -13.94 -15.76
N SER A 425 -19.34 -15.28 -15.83
CA SER A 425 -20.44 -16.10 -15.31
C SER A 425 -20.51 -16.17 -13.79
N ASN A 426 -19.50 -15.66 -13.08
CA ASN A 426 -19.33 -15.88 -11.64
C ASN A 426 -18.95 -14.62 -10.87
N PHE A 427 -19.31 -13.44 -11.40
CA PHE A 427 -18.84 -12.17 -10.86
C PHE A 427 -19.29 -11.92 -9.42
N ASN A 428 -20.51 -12.31 -9.11
CA ASN A 428 -21.02 -12.14 -7.76
C ASN A 428 -20.68 -13.32 -6.83
N ASN A 429 -19.99 -14.36 -7.31
CA ASN A 429 -19.61 -15.54 -6.51
C ASN A 429 -18.13 -15.93 -6.68
N PRO A 430 -17.19 -15.03 -6.39
CA PRO A 430 -15.78 -15.20 -6.71
C PRO A 430 -15.12 -16.41 -6.04
N PHE A 431 -15.63 -16.84 -4.89
CA PHE A 431 -15.12 -18.01 -4.18
C PHE A 431 -15.80 -19.33 -4.59
N ASN A 432 -16.79 -19.30 -5.48
CA ASN A 432 -17.67 -20.43 -5.79
C ASN A 432 -18.13 -21.11 -4.50
N ALA A 433 -18.86 -20.34 -3.68
CA ALA A 433 -19.29 -20.72 -2.35
C ALA A 433 -20.19 -21.97 -2.37
N GLU A 434 -20.90 -22.24 -3.46
CA GLU A 434 -21.78 -23.40 -3.61
C GLU A 434 -21.08 -24.62 -4.21
N TYR A 435 -19.79 -24.50 -4.56
CA TYR A 435 -19.01 -25.58 -5.18
C TYR A 435 -19.65 -26.11 -6.48
N ASP A 436 -20.25 -25.22 -7.28
CA ASP A 436 -20.75 -25.58 -8.61
C ASP A 436 -19.56 -25.91 -9.52
N VAL A 437 -19.56 -27.12 -10.08
CA VAL A 437 -18.52 -27.61 -10.97
C VAL A 437 -18.46 -26.88 -12.31
N ASN A 438 -19.50 -26.12 -12.66
CA ASN A 438 -19.60 -25.36 -13.91
C ASN A 438 -19.17 -23.89 -13.75
N LEU A 439 -18.94 -23.41 -12.52
CA LEU A 439 -18.54 -22.03 -12.26
C LEU A 439 -17.02 -21.89 -12.10
N THR A 440 -16.43 -20.98 -12.86
CA THR A 440 -15.02 -20.60 -12.72
C THR A 440 -14.87 -19.63 -11.55
N SER A 441 -14.12 -20.02 -10.52
CA SER A 441 -13.84 -19.17 -9.36
C SER A 441 -12.49 -18.45 -9.48
N LEU A 442 -12.23 -17.52 -8.57
CA LEU A 442 -10.89 -17.02 -8.29
C LEU A 442 -9.88 -18.18 -8.25
N SER A 443 -8.78 -17.97 -8.96
CA SER A 443 -7.68 -18.93 -9.09
C SER A 443 -6.34 -18.23 -8.96
N GLU A 444 -5.31 -18.96 -8.55
CA GLU A 444 -3.98 -18.41 -8.30
C GLU A 444 -3.39 -17.75 -9.55
N LEU A 445 -3.02 -16.48 -9.40
CA LEU A 445 -2.35 -15.70 -10.42
C LEU A 445 -0.85 -15.97 -10.36
N SER A 446 -0.24 -16.34 -11.49
CA SER A 446 1.20 -16.56 -11.55
C SER A 446 1.98 -15.30 -11.18
N ILE A 447 3.07 -15.43 -10.41
CA ILE A 447 3.96 -14.31 -10.08
C ILE A 447 4.62 -13.65 -11.30
N ASN A 448 4.62 -14.34 -12.45
CA ASN A 448 5.11 -13.81 -13.72
C ASN A 448 4.01 -13.13 -14.56
N ASN A 449 2.75 -13.15 -14.11
CA ASN A 449 1.67 -12.42 -14.75
C ASN A 449 1.79 -10.93 -14.40
N SER A 450 1.60 -10.05 -15.38
CA SER A 450 1.74 -8.61 -15.20
C SER A 450 0.75 -8.00 -14.19
N LEU A 451 -0.42 -8.63 -14.02
CA LEU A 451 -1.42 -8.18 -13.05
C LEU A 451 -1.04 -8.56 -11.61
N HIS A 452 -0.15 -9.52 -11.39
CA HIS A 452 0.22 -9.99 -10.06
C HIS A 452 0.91 -8.88 -9.27
N PHE A 453 0.50 -8.67 -8.02
CA PHE A 453 0.96 -7.53 -7.22
C PHE A 453 2.50 -7.44 -7.09
N MET A 454 3.19 -8.57 -6.89
CA MET A 454 4.67 -8.60 -6.83
C MET A 454 5.34 -8.31 -8.18
N TYR A 455 4.66 -8.59 -9.30
CA TYR A 455 5.21 -8.27 -10.61
C TYR A 455 5.32 -6.76 -10.77
N ARG A 456 4.22 -6.04 -10.48
CA ARG A 456 4.16 -4.57 -10.47
C ARG A 456 5.17 -3.98 -9.49
N PHE A 457 5.18 -4.50 -8.26
CA PHE A 457 6.07 -4.03 -7.21
C PHE A 457 7.55 -4.12 -7.59
N TRP A 458 8.00 -5.20 -8.22
CA TRP A 458 9.42 -5.34 -8.56
C TRP A 458 9.88 -4.39 -9.67
N GLN A 459 9.03 -4.08 -10.65
CA GLN A 459 9.31 -3.03 -11.63
C GLN A 459 9.46 -1.66 -10.94
N GLY A 460 8.53 -1.30 -10.05
CA GLY A 460 8.61 -0.08 -9.25
C GLY A 460 9.85 -0.04 -8.36
N MET A 461 10.19 -1.15 -7.71
CA MET A 461 11.40 -1.26 -6.89
C MET A 461 12.70 -1.12 -7.67
N ASP A 462 12.76 -1.56 -8.92
CA ASP A 462 13.94 -1.34 -9.77
C ASP A 462 14.18 0.15 -10.03
N VAL A 463 13.10 0.91 -10.25
CA VAL A 463 13.15 2.38 -10.35
C VAL A 463 13.55 3.01 -9.01
N MET A 464 12.98 2.54 -7.88
CA MET A 464 13.32 3.07 -6.56
C MET A 464 14.79 2.84 -6.19
N LYS A 465 15.34 1.66 -6.51
CA LYS A 465 16.78 1.38 -6.33
C LYS A 465 17.65 2.32 -7.17
N PHE A 466 17.24 2.60 -8.40
CA PHE A 466 17.91 3.58 -9.24
C PHE A 466 17.88 4.98 -8.61
N PHE A 467 16.72 5.42 -8.11
CA PHE A 467 16.59 6.70 -7.41
C PHE A 467 17.42 6.79 -6.13
N PHE A 468 17.45 5.74 -5.31
CA PHE A 468 18.29 5.70 -4.13
C PHE A 468 19.77 5.81 -4.48
N LYS A 469 20.23 5.08 -5.50
CA LYS A 469 21.62 5.15 -6.00
C LYS A 469 21.95 6.54 -6.54
N LYS A 470 21.08 7.13 -7.35
CA LYS A 470 21.27 8.48 -7.91
C LYS A 470 21.30 9.53 -6.80
N GLY A 471 20.42 9.43 -5.81
CA GLY A 471 20.40 10.27 -4.62
C GLY A 471 21.74 10.25 -3.87
N LEU A 472 22.33 9.06 -3.65
CA LEU A 472 23.65 8.93 -3.03
C LEU A 472 24.74 9.64 -3.85
N ILE A 473 24.82 9.35 -5.15
CA ILE A 473 25.83 9.93 -6.06
C ILE A 473 25.75 11.46 -6.04
N GLU A 474 24.55 12.00 -6.20
CA GLU A 474 24.36 13.45 -6.27
C GLU A 474 24.62 14.12 -4.92
N LYS A 475 24.17 13.54 -3.80
CA LYS A 475 24.37 14.11 -2.46
C LYS A 475 25.82 14.10 -2.02
N ASN A 476 26.57 13.04 -2.34
CA ASN A 476 28.00 12.97 -2.03
C ASN A 476 28.81 13.99 -2.84
N ASN A 477 28.46 14.19 -4.11
CA ASN A 477 29.08 15.21 -4.97
C ASN A 477 28.65 16.64 -4.62
N LYS A 478 27.41 16.83 -4.16
CA LYS A 478 26.81 18.13 -3.83
C LYS A 478 26.24 18.10 -2.40
N PRO A 479 27.06 18.33 -1.36
CA PRO A 479 26.60 18.24 0.03
C PRO A 479 25.45 19.18 0.40
N TRP A 480 25.25 20.28 -0.33
CA TRP A 480 24.15 21.24 -0.13
C TRP A 480 22.83 20.83 -0.82
N LEU A 481 22.82 19.74 -1.60
CA LEU A 481 21.65 19.28 -2.34
C LEU A 481 20.49 18.94 -1.39
N GLN A 482 19.31 19.46 -1.72
CA GLN A 482 18.06 19.23 -1.01
C GLN A 482 17.18 18.24 -1.77
N ASN A 483 16.13 17.74 -1.11
CA ASN A 483 15.17 16.78 -1.67
C ASN A 483 15.82 15.70 -2.54
N TRP A 484 16.83 15.02 -1.99
CA TRP A 484 17.65 14.01 -2.66
C TRP A 484 17.26 12.57 -2.29
N LYS A 485 16.28 12.44 -1.39
CA LYS A 485 15.70 11.17 -0.93
C LYS A 485 14.30 11.04 -1.49
N THR A 486 13.84 9.82 -1.64
CA THR A 486 12.47 9.48 -2.01
C THR A 486 12.01 8.27 -1.21
N PHE A 487 10.71 8.09 -1.08
CA PHE A 487 10.11 7.13 -0.14
C PHE A 487 9.11 6.20 -0.82
N LEU A 488 9.02 4.99 -0.28
CA LEU A 488 8.07 3.97 -0.69
C LEU A 488 6.70 4.23 -0.04
N LEU A 489 5.64 3.99 -0.81
CA LEU A 489 4.26 4.00 -0.34
C LEU A 489 3.52 2.76 -0.85
N ALA A 490 2.56 2.29 -0.06
CA ALA A 490 1.64 1.21 -0.42
C ALA A 490 0.22 1.55 0.02
N GLY A 491 -0.74 1.19 -0.82
CA GLY A 491 -2.18 1.35 -0.58
C GLY A 491 -2.96 0.33 -1.40
N SER A 492 -4.22 0.09 -1.06
CA SER A 492 -5.03 -0.91 -1.77
C SER A 492 -5.42 -0.47 -3.16
N ASP A 493 -5.63 0.83 -3.39
CA ASP A 493 -6.24 1.33 -4.63
C ASP A 493 -7.63 0.67 -4.83
N ALA A 494 -8.34 0.49 -3.71
CA ALA A 494 -9.62 -0.16 -3.66
C ALA A 494 -10.74 0.84 -3.96
N HIS A 495 -11.62 0.44 -4.86
CA HIS A 495 -12.78 1.19 -5.31
C HIS A 495 -14.01 0.53 -4.72
N GLY A 496 -14.29 0.84 -3.46
CA GLY A 496 -15.40 0.23 -2.73
C GLY A 496 -15.20 -1.22 -2.27
N SER A 497 -14.03 -1.80 -2.47
CA SER A 497 -13.82 -3.25 -2.26
C SER A 497 -13.49 -3.60 -0.80
N PHE A 498 -14.44 -4.18 -0.06
CA PHE A 498 -14.23 -4.70 1.31
C PHE A 498 -13.87 -6.20 1.31
N ASN A 499 -14.51 -7.03 0.48
CA ASN A 499 -14.27 -8.48 0.40
C ASN A 499 -13.34 -8.88 -0.75
N PHE A 500 -13.67 -8.40 -1.96
CA PHE A 500 -12.99 -8.63 -3.22
C PHE A 500 -13.25 -7.44 -4.15
N SER A 501 -12.49 -7.34 -5.24
CA SER A 501 -12.57 -6.21 -6.17
C SER A 501 -13.13 -6.65 -7.52
N ASN A 502 -14.12 -5.90 -7.98
CA ASN A 502 -14.68 -5.92 -9.33
C ASN A 502 -14.29 -4.66 -10.13
N THR A 503 -13.37 -3.84 -9.62
CA THR A 503 -12.96 -2.54 -10.17
C THR A 503 -12.54 -2.61 -11.64
N ASN A 504 -11.93 -3.71 -12.05
CA ASN A 504 -11.51 -3.91 -13.44
C ASN A 504 -12.68 -4.29 -14.38
N MET A 505 -13.94 -4.24 -13.91
CA MET A 505 -15.14 -4.50 -14.70
C MET A 505 -15.71 -3.21 -15.32
N TYR A 506 -15.31 -2.96 -16.55
CA TYR A 506 -15.89 -1.89 -17.35
C TYR A 506 -17.35 -2.18 -17.69
N TYR A 507 -18.23 -1.19 -17.49
CA TYR A 507 -19.68 -1.30 -17.71
C TYR A 507 -20.32 -2.49 -16.99
N ALA A 508 -19.75 -2.92 -15.86
CA ALA A 508 -20.16 -4.11 -15.10
C ALA A 508 -20.22 -5.44 -15.89
N ASN A 509 -19.62 -5.49 -17.08
CA ASN A 509 -19.78 -6.63 -17.99
C ASN A 509 -18.47 -7.16 -18.54
N TRP A 510 -17.37 -6.40 -18.51
CA TRP A 510 -16.09 -6.84 -19.08
C TRP A 510 -14.93 -6.51 -18.15
N GLY A 511 -14.25 -7.53 -17.64
CA GLY A 511 -13.16 -7.31 -16.72
C GLY A 511 -12.65 -8.55 -16.03
N THR A 512 -11.94 -8.32 -14.95
CA THR A 512 -11.46 -9.36 -14.04
C THR A 512 -11.92 -9.07 -12.63
N ILE A 513 -12.23 -10.13 -11.89
CA ILE A 513 -12.39 -10.06 -10.44
C ILE A 513 -11.13 -10.51 -9.75
N GLU A 514 -10.78 -9.81 -8.68
CA GLU A 514 -9.50 -9.95 -8.00
C GLU A 514 -9.70 -9.92 -6.49
N ASN A 515 -8.74 -10.44 -5.74
CA ASN A 515 -8.83 -10.50 -4.28
C ASN A 515 -8.30 -9.24 -3.56
N ASN A 516 -8.20 -8.12 -4.28
CA ASN A 516 -7.86 -6.82 -3.70
C ASN A 516 -9.02 -6.31 -2.83
N ALA A 517 -8.67 -5.61 -1.76
CA ALA A 517 -9.60 -4.99 -0.83
C ALA A 517 -8.83 -4.04 0.10
N ILE A 518 -9.55 -3.14 0.78
CA ILE A 518 -8.98 -2.22 1.77
C ILE A 518 -8.08 -2.96 2.77
N GLY A 519 -6.87 -2.43 2.99
CA GLY A 519 -5.92 -2.98 3.97
C GLY A 519 -5.26 -4.31 3.61
N ARG A 520 -5.44 -4.84 2.39
CA ARG A 520 -4.60 -5.94 1.86
C ARG A 520 -3.14 -5.50 1.67
N LEU A 521 -2.95 -4.27 1.22
CA LEU A 521 -1.68 -3.55 1.22
C LEU A 521 -1.79 -2.36 2.17
N SER A 522 -0.70 -2.03 2.85
CA SER A 522 -0.72 -0.99 3.87
C SER A 522 0.63 -0.32 4.05
N SER A 523 0.57 0.94 4.47
CA SER A 523 1.70 1.71 4.95
C SER A 523 1.58 1.88 6.46
N LEU A 524 2.63 1.52 7.19
CA LEU A 524 2.75 1.78 8.62
C LEU A 524 3.57 3.04 8.84
N VAL A 525 3.16 3.90 9.76
CA VAL A 525 3.86 5.14 10.13
C VAL A 525 4.27 5.13 11.60
N TYR A 526 5.43 5.70 11.91
CA TYR A 526 5.92 5.81 13.29
C TYR A 526 5.35 7.04 14.00
N LEU A 527 4.58 6.82 15.07
CA LEU A 527 3.82 7.84 15.80
C LEU A 527 3.93 7.65 17.32
N PRO A 528 5.06 8.05 17.94
CA PRO A 528 5.31 7.80 19.37
C PRO A 528 4.39 8.58 20.30
N TYR A 529 3.68 9.59 19.78
CA TYR A 529 2.73 10.43 20.52
C TYR A 529 1.29 10.29 19.99
N GLY A 530 1.01 9.23 19.22
CA GLY A 530 -0.30 8.99 18.61
C GLY A 530 -0.51 9.71 17.27
N LYS A 531 -1.72 9.57 16.71
CA LYS A 531 -2.10 9.99 15.34
C LYS A 531 -2.15 11.51 15.11
N GLY A 532 -2.08 12.29 16.20
CA GLY A 532 -2.35 13.71 16.15
C GLY A 532 -3.82 14.00 15.88
N GLN A 533 -4.24 15.26 16.01
CA GLN A 533 -5.58 15.68 15.66
C GLN A 533 -5.82 15.43 14.16
N ASP A 534 -6.92 14.74 13.84
CA ASP A 534 -7.37 14.42 12.47
C ASP A 534 -6.29 13.81 11.56
N GLY A 535 -5.26 13.17 12.15
CA GLY A 535 -4.21 12.49 11.41
C GLY A 535 -3.01 13.36 11.02
N ALA A 536 -2.89 14.58 11.58
CA ALA A 536 -1.76 15.48 11.31
C ALA A 536 -0.38 14.82 11.49
N ALA A 537 -0.21 13.92 12.48
CA ALA A 537 1.06 13.26 12.71
C ALA A 537 1.37 12.17 11.67
N ILE A 538 0.33 11.55 11.08
CA ILE A 538 0.46 10.57 9.99
C ILE A 538 1.08 11.25 8.77
N ILE A 539 0.53 12.39 8.36
CA ILE A 539 1.04 13.18 7.22
C ILE A 539 2.50 13.60 7.44
N LYS A 540 2.86 14.06 8.65
CA LYS A 540 4.25 14.40 9.00
C LYS A 540 5.20 13.21 8.91
N ALA A 541 4.74 12.02 9.31
CA ALA A 541 5.53 10.80 9.20
C ALA A 541 5.74 10.39 7.73
N LEU A 542 4.69 10.46 6.90
CA LEU A 542 4.78 10.24 5.44
C LEU A 542 5.74 11.23 4.78
N GLN A 543 5.68 12.52 5.14
CA GLN A 543 6.57 13.55 4.61
C GLN A 543 8.05 13.28 4.92
N LYS A 544 8.34 12.66 6.07
CA LYS A 544 9.70 12.30 6.50
C LYS A 544 10.15 10.93 6.02
N GLY A 545 9.27 10.15 5.39
CA GLY A 545 9.56 8.77 5.00
C GLY A 545 9.65 7.81 6.18
N HIS A 546 9.10 8.18 7.34
CA HIS A 546 9.02 7.36 8.57
C HIS A 546 7.98 6.24 8.42
N THR A 547 8.15 5.45 7.35
CA THR A 547 7.17 4.50 6.83
C THR A 547 7.77 3.12 6.58
N VAL A 548 6.91 2.11 6.72
CA VAL A 548 7.15 0.72 6.34
C VAL A 548 5.95 0.24 5.54
N ILE A 549 6.17 -0.38 4.39
CA ILE A 549 5.09 -0.96 3.59
C ILE A 549 4.94 -2.45 3.90
N SER A 550 3.72 -2.98 3.90
CA SER A 550 3.41 -4.35 4.32
C SER A 550 2.10 -4.86 3.74
N ASN A 551 2.05 -6.16 3.40
CA ASN A 551 0.81 -6.90 3.10
C ASN A 551 0.44 -7.91 4.22
N GLY A 552 0.93 -7.69 5.44
CA GLY A 552 0.69 -8.57 6.58
C GLY A 552 1.74 -8.43 7.67
N PRO A 553 2.88 -9.14 7.58
CA PRO A 553 3.93 -9.12 8.60
C PRO A 553 4.60 -7.75 8.65
N VAL A 554 5.29 -7.44 9.74
CA VAL A 554 5.95 -6.13 9.92
C VAL A 554 7.38 -6.35 10.33
N ILE A 555 8.30 -5.63 9.68
CA ILE A 555 9.65 -5.39 10.20
C ILE A 555 9.93 -3.90 10.21
N THR A 556 10.50 -3.42 11.32
CA THR A 556 10.99 -2.05 11.44
C THR A 556 12.44 -2.09 11.90
N MET A 557 13.19 -1.04 11.60
CA MET A 557 14.54 -0.84 12.12
C MET A 557 14.66 0.57 12.69
N HIS A 558 15.54 0.76 13.67
CA HIS A 558 15.94 2.09 14.10
C HIS A 558 17.38 2.07 14.62
N ILE A 559 18.03 3.22 14.57
CA ILE A 559 19.35 3.43 15.17
C ILE A 559 19.19 4.37 16.37
N LYS A 560 19.86 4.07 17.47
CA LYS A 560 19.79 4.85 18.70
C LYS A 560 21.17 5.00 19.32
N HIS A 561 21.49 6.20 19.80
CA HIS A 561 22.67 6.41 20.62
C HIS A 561 22.45 5.87 22.04
N ASN A 562 23.44 5.18 22.61
CA ASN A 562 23.35 4.50 23.91
C ASN A 562 22.91 5.42 25.06
N ASN A 563 23.24 6.71 24.98
CA ASN A 563 22.93 7.72 25.99
C ASN A 563 21.84 8.73 25.58
N SER A 564 21.18 8.55 24.43
CA SER A 564 20.06 9.41 24.00
C SER A 564 18.75 8.63 24.00
N ASN A 565 17.62 9.32 24.01
CA ASN A 565 16.31 8.73 23.71
C ASN A 565 15.88 8.96 22.25
N ASP A 566 16.59 9.81 21.52
CA ASP A 566 16.32 10.05 20.12
C ASP A 566 16.67 8.82 19.29
N ILE A 567 15.81 8.52 18.33
CA ILE A 567 15.97 7.41 17.40
C ILE A 567 16.01 7.94 15.97
N ILE A 568 16.82 7.28 15.15
CA ILE A 568 16.92 7.49 13.71
C ILE A 568 16.12 6.39 13.03
N LEU A 569 15.19 6.79 12.17
CA LEU A 569 14.16 5.94 11.58
C LEU A 569 14.34 5.81 10.07
N PRO A 570 13.73 4.79 9.43
CA PRO A 570 13.55 4.78 7.98
C PRO A 570 13.09 6.15 7.50
N GLY A 571 13.71 6.69 6.44
CA GLY A 571 13.49 8.07 5.98
C GLY A 571 14.57 9.06 6.41
N ASP A 572 15.19 8.87 7.58
CA ASP A 572 16.18 9.78 8.13
C ASP A 572 17.57 9.60 7.50
N ASP A 573 18.37 10.66 7.56
CA ASP A 573 19.81 10.59 7.34
C ASP A 573 20.58 11.04 8.58
N MET A 574 21.75 10.43 8.81
CA MET A 574 22.61 10.74 9.95
C MET A 574 24.08 10.74 9.53
N ILE A 575 24.81 11.68 10.11
CA ILE A 575 26.27 11.78 10.02
C ILE A 575 26.85 11.38 11.38
N ILE A 576 27.79 10.42 11.39
CA ILE A 576 28.43 9.91 12.61
C ILE A 576 29.94 10.06 12.47
N ASN A 577 30.65 10.53 13.49
CA ASN A 577 32.11 10.41 13.48
C ASN A 577 32.53 8.97 13.71
N TYR A 578 33.62 8.54 13.07
CA TYR A 578 34.18 7.20 13.25
C TYR A 578 34.47 6.85 14.71
N THR A 579 34.82 7.82 15.55
CA THR A 579 35.06 7.60 16.99
C THR A 579 33.79 7.29 17.77
N ASP A 580 32.64 7.74 17.28
CA ASP A 580 31.37 7.74 18.04
C ASP A 580 30.45 6.61 17.59
N VAL A 581 30.75 5.94 16.46
CA VAL A 581 29.90 4.89 15.86
C VAL A 581 29.68 3.68 16.78
N HIS A 582 30.61 3.43 17.71
CA HIS A 582 30.49 2.37 18.72
C HIS A 582 29.46 2.71 19.81
N ASP A 583 29.06 3.98 19.94
CA ASP A 583 28.04 4.42 20.90
C ASP A 583 26.62 4.30 20.35
N TYR A 584 26.45 3.74 19.15
CA TYR A 584 25.14 3.53 18.52
C TYR A 584 24.76 2.05 18.50
N GLN A 585 23.46 1.80 18.61
CA GLN A 585 22.84 0.50 18.43
C GLN A 585 21.87 0.54 17.26
N ILE A 586 21.84 -0.54 16.47
CA ILE A 586 20.77 -0.82 15.51
C ILE A 586 19.84 -1.87 16.09
N SER A 587 18.54 -1.61 16.03
CA SER A 587 17.50 -2.49 16.55
C SER A 587 16.47 -2.81 15.47
N PHE A 588 16.03 -4.06 15.45
CA PHE A 588 14.97 -4.56 14.58
C PHE A 588 13.79 -5.00 15.43
N ASN A 589 12.57 -4.65 15.02
CA ASN A 589 11.35 -5.17 15.62
C ASN A 589 10.54 -5.87 14.53
N THR A 590 10.21 -7.14 14.76
CA THR A 590 9.52 -8.00 13.81
C THR A 590 8.24 -8.55 14.43
N ALA A 591 7.15 -8.56 13.67
CA ALA A 591 5.87 -9.13 14.05
C ALA A 591 5.26 -9.94 12.90
N THR A 592 4.79 -11.15 13.18
CA THR A 592 3.91 -11.95 12.31
C THR A 592 2.90 -12.74 13.17
N THR A 593 1.81 -13.20 12.56
CA THR A 593 0.76 -14.02 13.19
C THR A 593 0.55 -15.31 12.41
N TYR A 594 -0.32 -16.21 12.91
CA TYR A 594 -0.66 -17.46 12.22
C TYR A 594 -1.23 -17.24 10.81
N GLU A 595 -1.97 -16.15 10.61
CA GLU A 595 -2.54 -15.75 9.32
C GLU A 595 -1.47 -15.55 8.25
N PHE A 596 -0.39 -14.83 8.59
CA PHE A 596 0.70 -14.48 7.67
C PHE A 596 1.87 -15.47 7.69
N GLY A 597 1.77 -16.52 8.49
CA GLY A 597 2.74 -17.61 8.53
C GLY A 597 4.05 -17.26 9.24
N ASN A 598 5.04 -18.14 9.07
CA ASN A 598 6.32 -18.05 9.79
C ASN A 598 7.32 -17.20 8.99
N ILE A 599 8.27 -16.58 9.71
CA ILE A 599 9.41 -15.91 9.09
C ILE A 599 10.17 -16.91 8.23
N ALA A 600 10.24 -16.64 6.93
CA ALA A 600 10.98 -17.43 5.96
C ALA A 600 12.36 -16.81 5.73
N GLU A 601 12.42 -15.48 5.67
CA GLU A 601 13.63 -14.75 5.33
C GLU A 601 13.58 -13.33 5.91
N VAL A 602 14.72 -12.87 6.43
CA VAL A 602 14.96 -11.46 6.72
C VAL A 602 16.26 -11.07 6.06
N ASN A 603 16.24 -10.01 5.25
CA ASN A 603 17.41 -9.52 4.52
C ASN A 603 17.69 -8.07 4.89
N ILE A 604 18.94 -7.76 5.19
CA ILE A 604 19.42 -6.38 5.20
C ILE A 604 20.11 -6.05 3.89
N VAL A 605 19.85 -4.85 3.40
CA VAL A 605 20.41 -4.33 2.17
C VAL A 605 21.28 -3.12 2.49
N LEU A 606 22.52 -3.14 2.03
CA LEU A 606 23.42 -1.99 2.00
C LEU A 606 23.42 -1.38 0.61
N GLY A 607 22.99 -0.13 0.46
CA GLY A 607 23.09 0.62 -0.78
C GLY A 607 24.25 1.60 -0.79
N THR A 608 25.01 1.60 -1.88
CA THR A 608 26.13 2.50 -2.14
C THR A 608 26.00 3.13 -3.53
N GLU A 609 26.91 4.04 -3.88
CA GLU A 609 27.00 4.60 -5.25
C GLU A 609 27.26 3.53 -6.32
N THR A 610 27.75 2.35 -5.94
CA THR A 610 28.01 1.25 -6.87
C THR A 610 26.81 0.32 -7.06
N GLY A 611 25.87 0.29 -6.11
CA GLY A 611 24.74 -0.62 -6.11
C GLY A 611 24.38 -1.12 -4.71
N GLU A 612 23.41 -2.04 -4.66
CA GLU A 612 22.93 -2.70 -3.43
C GLU A 612 23.64 -4.05 -3.19
N TYR A 613 23.93 -4.34 -1.92
CA TYR A 613 24.42 -5.62 -1.42
C TYR A 613 23.40 -6.17 -0.42
N THR A 614 22.90 -7.38 -0.63
CA THR A 614 21.88 -8.00 0.23
C THR A 614 22.48 -9.14 1.03
N ILE A 615 22.25 -9.16 2.35
CA ILE A 615 22.74 -10.19 3.26
C ILE A 615 21.58 -10.70 4.12
N PRO A 616 21.39 -12.03 4.23
CA PRO A 616 20.39 -12.60 5.12
C PRO A 616 20.76 -12.41 6.59
N LEU A 617 19.76 -12.12 7.41
CA LEU A 617 19.85 -11.97 8.86
C LEU A 617 19.07 -13.09 9.56
N ASN A 618 19.64 -13.58 10.67
CA ASN A 618 18.96 -14.49 11.57
C ASN A 618 18.18 -13.69 12.62
N ILE A 619 17.05 -13.10 12.21
CA ILE A 619 16.13 -12.38 13.10
C ILE A 619 14.91 -13.26 13.38
N VAL A 620 14.52 -13.33 14.66
CA VAL A 620 13.30 -14.00 15.11
C VAL A 620 12.18 -13.00 15.33
N ASN A 621 10.95 -13.49 15.47
CA ASN A 621 9.81 -12.66 15.86
C ASN A 621 10.08 -11.97 17.20
N GLY A 622 9.79 -10.66 17.31
CA GLY A 622 10.12 -9.82 18.46
C GLY A 622 11.23 -8.80 18.17
N SER A 623 11.94 -8.39 19.22
CA SER A 623 12.96 -7.33 19.14
C SER A 623 14.37 -7.90 19.23
N THR A 624 15.28 -7.41 18.39
CA THR A 624 16.72 -7.76 18.43
C THR A 624 17.56 -6.52 18.20
N SER A 625 18.67 -6.37 18.94
CA SER A 625 19.55 -5.20 18.88
C SER A 625 21.03 -5.59 18.80
N TYR A 626 21.82 -4.79 18.09
CA TYR A 626 23.25 -4.98 17.89
C TYR A 626 23.99 -3.64 18.05
N ASN A 627 25.27 -3.69 18.40
CA ASN A 627 26.14 -2.53 18.24
C ASN A 627 26.23 -2.16 16.74
N LEU A 628 26.06 -0.88 16.40
CA LEU A 628 26.01 -0.44 15.00
C LEU A 628 27.32 -0.71 14.26
N TRP A 629 28.46 -0.40 14.87
CA TRP A 629 29.76 -0.59 14.23
C TRP A 629 30.06 -2.05 14.00
N ASP A 630 29.94 -2.88 15.03
CA ASP A 630 30.20 -4.33 14.90
C ASP A 630 29.30 -4.94 13.84
N PHE A 631 28.02 -4.53 13.82
CA PHE A 631 27.07 -4.99 12.83
C PHE A 631 27.46 -4.60 11.40
N LEU A 632 27.79 -3.33 11.15
CA LEU A 632 28.22 -2.86 9.83
C LEU A 632 29.57 -3.46 9.41
N ASN A 633 30.54 -3.53 10.32
CA ASN A 633 31.88 -4.03 10.06
C ASN A 633 31.86 -5.54 9.72
N ASN A 634 31.11 -6.34 10.48
CA ASN A 634 31.04 -7.78 10.24
C ASN A 634 30.33 -8.13 8.93
N LEU A 635 29.37 -7.32 8.49
CA LEU A 635 28.57 -7.60 7.30
C LEU A 635 29.10 -6.92 6.03
N PHE A 636 29.66 -5.72 6.15
CA PHE A 636 29.82 -4.80 5.02
C PHE A 636 31.14 -4.02 4.99
N PHE A 637 32.14 -4.35 5.81
CA PHE A 637 33.36 -3.53 5.94
C PHE A 637 34.00 -3.14 4.60
N ASN A 638 34.12 -4.09 3.66
CA ASN A 638 34.75 -3.84 2.35
C ASN A 638 33.90 -2.99 1.40
N ASN A 639 32.64 -2.72 1.74
CA ASN A 639 31.67 -2.05 0.88
C ASN A 639 31.36 -0.61 1.35
N ILE A 640 31.68 -0.27 2.61
CA ILE A 640 31.44 1.07 3.16
C ILE A 640 32.64 1.98 2.86
N ILE A 641 32.41 3.02 2.06
CA ILE A 641 33.42 4.04 1.76
C ILE A 641 33.31 5.17 2.78
N SER A 642 34.39 5.41 3.53
CA SER A 642 34.43 6.51 4.51
C SER A 642 34.15 7.86 3.85
N ASN A 643 33.50 8.76 4.59
CA ASN A 643 33.12 10.11 4.15
C ASN A 643 32.07 10.19 3.03
N ASN A 644 31.54 9.06 2.55
CA ASN A 644 30.39 9.02 1.64
C ASN A 644 29.14 8.56 2.38
N TYR A 645 27.98 9.07 1.95
CA TYR A 645 26.69 8.50 2.31
C TYR A 645 26.54 7.12 1.67
N PHE A 646 25.96 6.22 2.45
CA PHE A 646 25.39 4.94 2.05
C PHE A 646 24.02 4.82 2.72
N TYR A 647 23.26 3.76 2.44
CA TYR A 647 22.06 3.47 3.21
C TYR A 647 21.96 2.01 3.61
N ILE A 648 21.16 1.76 4.62
CA ILE A 648 20.68 0.43 4.97
C ILE A 648 19.15 0.38 4.87
N ARG A 649 18.59 -0.76 4.49
CA ARG A 649 17.14 -1.04 4.57
C ARG A 649 16.92 -2.53 4.85
N VAL A 650 15.76 -2.90 5.36
CA VAL A 650 15.46 -4.29 5.70
C VAL A 650 14.20 -4.78 4.99
N ILE A 651 14.22 -6.06 4.64
CA ILE A 651 13.16 -6.80 3.97
C ILE A 651 12.81 -8.00 4.84
N LEU A 652 11.53 -8.20 5.12
CA LEU A 652 11.00 -9.41 5.74
C LEU A 652 10.14 -10.14 4.71
N ARG A 653 10.28 -11.47 4.66
CA ARG A 653 9.35 -12.37 4.01
C ARG A 653 8.87 -13.43 5.00
N THR A 654 7.57 -13.62 5.08
CA THR A 654 6.94 -14.77 5.75
C THR A 654 6.33 -15.71 4.73
N PHE A 655 6.10 -16.95 5.13
CA PHE A 655 5.54 -17.99 4.28
C PHE A 655 4.43 -18.74 5.00
N LYS A 656 3.31 -18.93 4.29
CA LYS A 656 2.14 -19.65 4.74
C LYS A 656 1.84 -20.83 3.80
N ASP A 657 1.65 -21.99 4.39
CA ASP A 657 1.05 -23.16 3.74
C ASP A 657 -0.38 -23.31 4.31
N TYR A 658 -1.37 -23.38 3.42
CA TYR A 658 -2.77 -23.51 3.81
C TYR A 658 -3.19 -24.97 4.03
N GLY A 659 -2.40 -25.93 3.58
CA GLY A 659 -2.65 -27.36 3.72
C GLY A 659 -4.07 -27.74 3.29
N GLN A 660 -4.83 -28.36 4.20
CA GLN A 660 -6.21 -28.77 3.93
C GLN A 660 -7.17 -27.59 3.64
N ASN A 661 -6.83 -26.39 4.10
CA ASN A 661 -7.65 -25.20 3.86
C ASN A 661 -7.36 -24.56 2.49
N ALA A 662 -6.43 -25.08 1.69
CA ALA A 662 -6.07 -24.49 0.40
C ALA A 662 -7.27 -24.27 -0.55
N ILE A 663 -8.27 -25.15 -0.49
CA ILE A 663 -9.51 -25.00 -1.28
C ILE A 663 -10.33 -23.76 -0.87
N LEU A 664 -10.30 -23.41 0.42
CA LEU A 664 -11.02 -22.25 0.97
C LEU A 664 -10.32 -20.93 0.64
N TYR A 665 -8.98 -20.96 0.60
CA TYR A 665 -8.14 -19.81 0.24
C TYR A 665 -7.89 -19.69 -1.28
N LYS A 666 -8.33 -20.68 -2.07
CA LYS A 666 -8.09 -20.81 -3.53
C LYS A 666 -6.61 -20.84 -3.93
N LYS A 667 -5.72 -21.14 -3.00
CA LYS A 667 -4.26 -21.22 -3.19
C LYS A 667 -3.64 -22.20 -2.20
N GLN A 668 -2.54 -22.86 -2.58
CA GLN A 668 -1.84 -23.81 -1.72
C GLN A 668 -0.95 -23.10 -0.69
N THR A 669 -0.24 -22.07 -1.15
CA THR A 669 0.76 -21.37 -0.35
C THR A 669 0.74 -19.88 -0.66
N GLU A 670 1.24 -19.05 0.24
CA GLU A 670 1.38 -17.61 0.02
C GLU A 670 2.63 -17.07 0.74
N SER A 671 3.27 -16.08 0.12
CA SER A 671 4.35 -15.32 0.76
C SER A 671 3.88 -13.91 1.05
N PHE A 672 4.21 -13.42 2.24
CA PHE A 672 3.92 -12.05 2.65
C PHE A 672 5.23 -11.32 2.94
N TYR A 673 5.20 -10.01 2.85
CA TYR A 673 6.37 -9.15 2.81
C TYR A 673 6.19 -7.89 3.65
N SER A 674 7.32 -7.37 4.11
CA SER A 674 7.43 -6.02 4.67
C SER A 674 8.75 -5.41 4.24
N PHE A 675 8.70 -4.14 3.84
CA PHE A 675 9.86 -3.39 3.34
C PHE A 675 9.95 -2.05 4.05
N THR A 676 11.15 -1.69 4.52
CA THR A 676 11.39 -0.37 5.10
C THR A 676 11.90 0.60 4.04
N ASN A 677 11.64 1.89 4.23
CA ASN A 677 12.48 2.92 3.63
C ASN A 677 13.94 2.78 4.10
N PRO A 678 14.91 3.37 3.37
CA PRO A 678 16.29 3.40 3.82
C PRO A 678 16.53 4.30 5.05
N ILE A 679 17.54 3.97 5.86
CA ILE A 679 18.24 4.93 6.73
C ILE A 679 19.56 5.26 6.05
N TRP A 680 19.80 6.54 5.78
CA TRP A 680 21.03 7.01 5.15
C TRP A 680 22.08 7.36 6.20
N LEU A 681 23.30 6.86 6.03
CA LEU A 681 24.39 7.02 6.99
C LEU A 681 25.63 7.55 6.29
N LYS A 682 26.34 8.44 6.96
CA LYS A 682 27.70 8.86 6.57
C LYS A 682 28.61 8.76 7.78
N ILE A 683 29.60 7.88 7.69
CA ILE A 683 30.64 7.74 8.72
C ILE A 683 31.81 8.63 8.33
N ILE A 684 32.01 9.71 9.08
CA ILE A 684 33.10 10.65 8.87
C ILE A 684 34.35 10.12 9.55
N ASN A 685 35.39 9.89 8.76
CA ASN A 685 36.71 9.65 9.28
C ASN A 685 37.55 10.94 9.14
N ASN A 686 37.49 11.77 10.20
CA ASN A 686 38.22 13.04 10.28
C ASN A 686 39.71 12.87 10.62
N THR A 687 40.25 11.63 10.64
CA THR A 687 41.70 11.45 10.65
C THR A 687 42.26 11.87 9.29
N ALA A 688 42.44 13.18 9.11
CA ALA A 688 43.43 13.73 8.19
C ALA A 688 44.83 13.39 8.72
N SER A 689 45.14 12.10 8.69
CA SER A 689 46.47 11.51 8.82
C SER A 689 46.34 10.11 8.24
N SER A 690 46.87 9.92 7.04
CA SER A 690 47.02 8.64 6.37
C SER A 690 47.60 7.59 7.33
N SER A 691 46.73 6.76 7.91
CA SER A 691 47.12 5.60 8.70
C SER A 691 45.97 4.60 8.72
N ILE A 692 46.06 3.56 7.88
CA ILE A 692 45.26 2.35 8.07
C ILE A 692 46.04 1.53 9.11
N GLY A 693 45.71 1.72 10.38
CA GLY A 693 46.19 0.88 11.48
C GLY A 693 45.25 -0.29 11.69
N ILE A 694 45.73 -1.52 11.49
CA ILE A 694 45.12 -2.68 12.14
C ILE A 694 45.65 -2.66 13.57
N ASP A 695 44.84 -2.25 14.54
CA ASP A 695 45.20 -2.25 15.96
C ASP A 695 44.56 -3.47 16.63
N ASN A 696 45.33 -4.54 16.78
CA ASN A 696 45.11 -5.52 17.83
C ASN A 696 46.09 -5.16 18.95
N ASN A 697 45.69 -5.26 20.23
CA ASN A 697 46.41 -4.77 21.44
C ASN A 697 47.94 -5.01 21.55
N LEU A 698 48.56 -5.77 20.65
CA LEU A 698 50.01 -6.03 20.58
C LEU A 698 50.66 -5.78 19.21
N LEU A 699 49.92 -5.71 18.09
CA LEU A 699 50.48 -5.58 16.73
C LEU A 699 49.77 -4.45 15.98
N SER A 700 50.56 -3.48 15.50
CA SER A 700 50.11 -2.36 14.68
C SER A 700 50.87 -2.36 13.35
N VAL A 701 50.17 -2.12 12.24
CA VAL A 701 50.77 -1.97 10.90
C VAL A 701 50.44 -0.59 10.37
N TYR A 702 51.47 0.15 9.95
CA TYR A 702 51.38 1.50 9.41
C TYR A 702 51.83 1.52 7.95
N TYR A 703 51.28 2.44 7.17
CA TYR A 703 51.64 2.67 5.78
C TYR A 703 51.97 4.15 5.58
N GLU A 704 53.18 4.45 5.09
CA GLU A 704 53.65 5.82 4.82
C GLU A 704 54.57 5.81 3.59
N ASP A 705 54.46 6.80 2.69
CA ASP A 705 55.48 7.17 1.68
C ASP A 705 56.33 6.02 1.11
N ASN A 706 55.68 5.04 0.48
CA ASN A 706 56.30 3.89 -0.19
C ASN A 706 56.89 2.78 0.72
N GLN A 707 56.48 2.73 1.99
CA GLN A 707 56.91 1.70 2.95
C GLN A 707 55.77 1.28 3.89
N ILE A 708 55.83 0.05 4.40
CA ILE A 708 54.98 -0.50 5.45
C ILE A 708 55.81 -0.62 6.72
N THR A 709 55.32 -0.10 7.85
CA THR A 709 55.94 -0.26 9.16
C THR A 709 55.10 -1.21 10.01
N ILE A 710 55.68 -2.32 10.45
CA ILE A 710 55.05 -3.29 11.36
C ILE A 710 55.64 -3.06 12.76
N VAL A 711 54.81 -2.75 13.75
CA VAL A 711 55.19 -2.52 15.14
C VAL A 711 54.53 -3.54 16.04
N TYR A 712 55.30 -4.14 16.93
CA TYR A 712 54.76 -5.01 17.97
C TYR A 712 55.11 -4.48 19.36
N ALA A 713 54.09 -4.25 20.18
CA ALA A 713 54.17 -3.62 21.49
C ALA A 713 54.63 -4.61 22.59
N SER A 714 55.83 -5.18 22.46
CA SER A 714 56.46 -6.02 23.51
C SER A 714 57.98 -5.85 23.58
N ASN A 715 58.55 -5.80 24.79
CA ASN A 715 60.00 -5.71 25.00
C ASN A 715 60.73 -7.07 24.92
N HIS A 716 59.99 -8.16 24.71
CA HIS A 716 60.50 -9.53 24.73
C HIS A 716 60.70 -10.13 23.34
N ILE A 717 60.64 -9.35 22.27
CA ILE A 717 60.81 -9.87 20.90
C ILE A 717 62.27 -10.23 20.61
N LYS A 718 62.48 -11.39 19.98
CA LYS A 718 63.75 -11.79 19.36
C LYS A 718 63.84 -11.25 17.93
N ASN A 719 62.78 -11.40 17.13
CA ASN A 719 62.66 -10.79 15.80
C ASN A 719 61.21 -10.80 15.28
N ILE A 720 60.95 -9.92 14.31
CA ILE A 720 59.80 -9.95 13.41
C ILE A 720 60.31 -10.47 12.05
N SER A 721 59.54 -11.34 11.41
CA SER A 721 59.85 -11.89 10.07
C SER A 721 58.61 -11.79 9.17
N LEU A 722 58.80 -11.39 7.92
CA LEU A 722 57.75 -11.30 6.90
C LEU A 722 57.98 -12.38 5.84
N TYR A 723 56.95 -13.18 5.55
CA TYR A 723 56.97 -14.23 4.54
C TYR A 723 55.90 -13.99 3.47
N ASN A 724 56.17 -14.40 2.23
CA ASN A 724 55.13 -14.51 1.21
C ASN A 724 54.32 -15.81 1.37
N VAL A 725 53.25 -15.97 0.58
CA VAL A 725 52.40 -17.18 0.61
C VAL A 725 53.12 -18.48 0.24
N LEU A 726 54.29 -18.40 -0.41
CA LEU A 726 55.14 -19.55 -0.74
C LEU A 726 56.09 -19.93 0.41
N GLY A 727 56.02 -19.25 1.56
CA GLY A 727 56.87 -19.50 2.72
C GLY A 727 58.29 -18.92 2.60
N GLN A 728 58.54 -18.05 1.63
CA GLN A 728 59.84 -17.38 1.47
C GLN A 728 59.93 -16.15 2.36
N CYS A 729 61.01 -16.03 3.15
CA CYS A 729 61.24 -14.88 4.01
C CYS A 729 61.65 -13.66 3.16
N ILE A 730 60.81 -12.64 3.15
CA ILE A 730 61.03 -11.37 2.44
C ILE A 730 61.92 -10.43 3.26
N MET A 731 61.66 -10.35 4.56
CA MET A 731 62.41 -9.45 5.44
C MET A 731 62.39 -9.95 6.88
N ARG A 732 63.49 -9.74 7.61
CA ARG A 732 63.62 -10.07 9.03
C ARG A 732 64.27 -8.92 9.77
N CYS A 733 63.70 -8.55 10.91
CA CYS A 733 64.17 -7.45 11.74
C CYS A 733 64.28 -7.93 13.19
N ASN A 734 65.44 -7.70 13.83
CA ASN A 734 65.66 -8.02 15.25
C ASN A 734 65.25 -6.83 16.14
N SER A 735 64.11 -6.22 15.83
CA SER A 735 63.58 -5.04 16.51
C SER A 735 62.06 -5.14 16.56
N ASN A 736 61.46 -4.37 17.48
CA ASN A 736 60.01 -4.29 17.64
C ASN A 736 59.32 -3.57 16.49
N ASN A 737 60.11 -2.88 15.65
CA ASN A 737 59.65 -2.13 14.50
C ASN A 737 60.35 -2.69 13.25
N MET A 738 59.58 -3.13 12.26
CA MET A 738 60.06 -3.53 10.95
C MET A 738 59.56 -2.55 9.91
N VAL A 739 60.47 -1.93 9.15
CA VAL A 739 60.13 -1.06 8.01
C VAL A 739 60.41 -1.81 6.72
N VAL A 740 59.38 -1.96 5.88
CA VAL A 740 59.39 -2.74 4.64
C VAL A 740 59.09 -1.83 3.45
N PRO A 741 60.09 -1.52 2.60
CA PRO A 741 59.85 -0.78 1.36
C PRO A 741 58.89 -1.54 0.44
N LEU A 742 57.89 -0.85 -0.13
CA LEU A 742 56.87 -1.46 -1.01
C LEU A 742 57.47 -2.06 -2.29
N GLU A 743 58.58 -1.52 -2.78
CA GLU A 743 59.32 -2.08 -3.91
C GLU A 743 59.80 -3.53 -3.69
N LYS A 744 59.80 -4.00 -2.44
CA LYS A 744 60.10 -5.39 -2.08
C LYS A 744 58.87 -6.29 -2.02
N LEU A 745 57.69 -5.75 -2.24
CA LEU A 745 56.41 -6.44 -2.10
C LEU A 745 55.66 -6.46 -3.44
N ASN A 746 55.30 -7.66 -3.88
CA ASN A 746 54.26 -7.86 -4.89
C ASN A 746 52.86 -7.72 -4.27
N LYS A 747 51.84 -7.51 -5.11
CA LYS A 747 50.43 -7.42 -4.69
C LYS A 747 49.87 -8.82 -4.37
N GLU A 748 50.20 -9.31 -3.18
CA GLU A 748 49.80 -10.63 -2.65
C GLU A 748 49.62 -10.60 -1.12
N ILE A 749 49.28 -11.75 -0.52
CA ILE A 749 49.15 -11.90 0.93
C ILE A 749 50.53 -12.17 1.56
N TYR A 750 50.80 -11.55 2.71
CA TYR A 750 52.02 -11.80 3.48
C TYR A 750 51.71 -12.29 4.89
N ILE A 751 52.58 -13.13 5.42
CA ILE A 751 52.50 -13.70 6.76
C ILE A 751 53.55 -13.02 7.63
N VAL A 752 53.12 -12.35 8.69
CA VAL A 752 54.00 -11.78 9.73
C VAL A 752 54.18 -12.80 10.84
N VAL A 753 55.42 -13.18 11.13
CA VAL A 753 55.77 -14.10 12.21
C VAL A 753 56.61 -13.35 13.25
N ILE A 754 56.19 -13.44 14.51
CA ILE A 754 56.84 -12.80 15.64
C ILE A 754 57.46 -13.88 16.51
N THR A 755 58.77 -13.78 16.77
CA THR A 755 59.49 -14.72 17.63
C THR A 755 59.87 -14.02 18.93
N ASP A 756 59.48 -14.57 20.08
CA ASP A 756 59.86 -14.08 21.40
C ASP A 756 61.28 -14.59 21.79
N LYS A 757 61.96 -13.89 22.71
CA LYS A 757 63.23 -14.32 23.33
C LYS A 757 63.07 -15.59 24.16
N TYR A 758 61.87 -15.92 24.62
CA TYR A 758 61.62 -17.10 25.46
C TYR A 758 61.31 -18.40 24.69
N GLY A 759 61.28 -18.35 23.35
CA GLY A 759 61.04 -19.51 22.49
C GLY A 759 59.68 -19.48 21.85
#